data_AF-A0A1F3TVH4-F1
#
_entry.id   AF-A0A1F3TVH4-F1
#
_cell.length_a   1.000
_cell.length_b   1.000
_cell.length_c   1.000
_cell.angle_alpha   90.00
_cell.angle_beta   90.00
_cell.angle_gamma   90.00
#
_symmetry.space_group_name_H-M   'P 1'
#
loop_
_entity.id
_entity.type
_entity.pdbx_description
1 polymer ?
#
loop_
_entity_poly.entity_id
_entity_poly.type
_entity_poly.pdbx_seq_one_letter_code
_entity_poly.pdbx_strand_id
1 'polypeptide(L)'
;MTVTITRNPNLTAPLRENNLKNSVQQKFGQSWWTGLSPEACCGFDRDYQCLRALPLLNFQVASRQDVLDYFNNTWTLTELLFQSLKSEDTYIRPPYHQLRHPLIFYYGHTAVLFVNKLRLAGLVEKPIDLYLEKVLETGVDEMSWDDLSKNEMIWPTVAEVHAYRKKVYNLVRNLILSHADLDSISKNQMDHPLWALWMGFEHEKIHFETSSVLIRELPVELVETPRYWAPLHSSSQSQKNLFPKMGDDFSELTWIQNKAQTVVLGKSETEKSFGWDNEYGFRKIELKEFQVSKTMVTNGEYFEFVKSGDYCLDEFWTAEGMQWRKFRNTKRPTFWMASGPEGLHEYKLRTVFEVIAMPWDWPVEVNHHEAKAYCQWKQKKDNSKLKYRLLTEGEFASQQKYNGDPVLQQTSYSAPQSISEINFNFHWSSPTPVDETPCGNVWHLLEDQFNPLTHFKVHSLYDDFSTPCFDGKHNMIAGGSFISCGHEASRWARFHFRPHFYQHSGFRIAATLDGSADNGSFKLNSSETYVHAKRASALDQMNKGPEWFKKIDQPLEPSPEILKNLFQATQDRILDFYSHYGDMKASGTAHDPQKNFVRDDFKVPYQVVKNFPRQPQHLSDQLKLIFEELAPLSQLPGHPGYAAYASGSANVYSNIAQLISQTLNPFTGHFMMAPGCVTLEAEAVNWFLNLFQFPEKTAIGYFTSGGSQANLAAISLARKNRLQSYDLSSGRVYCSDQAHHCIGKALDFLGFPKESLRKVPTTSLLKMDLSQLESQINADLAAGLKPFAVVGTAGTTNTGAVDELSELARIAQKYNLWFHVDGAYGALFMLTDAGKEILSGIERADSVVFDPHKTLCLPYGTGGLLIRDRKNIFYDFLSATSYMPPPPQADEFGIQVDYADLSVELSRDWRGLRVWLPIKTLGIEPFILNLEEKLQLTLWLQQRISEIPQLQVFQSAQLTVLSFFVAGSSQFDSNQKTQNLLEKINNSDRLFLSACEVNGQKIIRVCLLGHRLHFERIEQFVQQLKEFMHEVN
;
A
#
# COMPACT_ATOMS: atom_id res chain seq x y z
N MET A 1 6.51 -14.10 -12.38
CA MET A 1 5.16 -14.69 -12.25
C MET A 1 4.43 -13.93 -11.16
N THR A 2 3.56 -13.01 -11.54
CA THR A 2 2.79 -12.18 -10.61
C THR A 2 1.55 -12.99 -10.22
N VAL A 3 1.50 -13.49 -8.99
CA VAL A 3 0.34 -14.23 -8.47
C VAL A 3 -0.77 -13.23 -8.17
N THR A 4 -1.82 -13.25 -9.00
CA THR A 4 -3.05 -12.51 -8.75
C THR A 4 -3.81 -13.19 -7.61
N ILE A 5 -3.80 -12.60 -6.41
CA ILE A 5 -4.59 -13.08 -5.27
C ILE A 5 -6.04 -12.67 -5.53
N THR A 6 -6.86 -13.62 -5.96
CA THR A 6 -8.30 -13.46 -6.18
C THR A 6 -9.06 -13.70 -4.87
N ARG A 7 -9.88 -12.74 -4.43
CA ARG A 7 -10.83 -12.92 -3.32
C ARG A 7 -11.93 -13.90 -3.73
N ASN A 8 -12.36 -14.74 -2.78
CA ASN A 8 -13.57 -15.56 -2.90
C ASN A 8 -14.81 -14.63 -2.94
N PRO A 9 -15.64 -14.66 -4.01
CA PRO A 9 -16.73 -13.70 -4.23
C PRO A 9 -17.95 -13.82 -3.29
N ASN A 10 -17.96 -14.75 -2.33
CA ASN A 10 -19.14 -15.04 -1.49
C ASN A 10 -19.25 -14.26 -0.17
N LEU A 11 -18.43 -13.23 0.10
CA LEU A 11 -18.36 -12.56 1.41
C LEU A 11 -18.56 -11.04 1.38
N THR A 12 -19.58 -10.58 0.66
CA THR A 12 -20.01 -9.17 0.68
C THR A 12 -21.39 -9.03 1.33
N ALA A 13 -21.43 -9.02 2.66
CA ALA A 13 -22.55 -8.50 3.42
C ALA A 13 -22.08 -7.27 4.22
N PRO A 14 -22.74 -6.10 4.09
CA PRO A 14 -22.42 -4.95 4.94
C PRO A 14 -22.80 -5.26 6.39
N LEU A 15 -21.89 -4.98 7.32
CA LEU A 15 -22.13 -5.03 8.76
C LEU A 15 -23.26 -4.04 9.09
N ARG A 16 -24.46 -4.57 9.37
CA ARG A 16 -25.64 -3.84 9.82
C ARG A 16 -25.57 -3.63 11.33
N GLU A 17 -26.07 -2.49 11.79
CA GLU A 17 -26.22 -2.02 13.19
C GLU A 17 -27.08 -2.91 14.12
N ASN A 18 -27.10 -4.24 13.96
CA ASN A 18 -28.00 -5.14 14.71
C ASN A 18 -27.33 -6.38 15.35
N ASN A 19 -25.99 -6.47 15.42
CA ASN A 19 -25.28 -7.70 15.81
C ASN A 19 -24.83 -7.81 17.27
N LEU A 20 -25.38 -7.02 18.20
CA LEU A 20 -25.20 -7.30 19.65
C LEU A 20 -25.86 -8.63 20.11
N LYS A 21 -26.54 -9.38 19.23
CA LYS A 21 -27.37 -10.52 19.61
C LYS A 21 -26.72 -11.91 19.56
N ASN A 22 -25.59 -12.09 18.88
CA ASN A 22 -24.93 -13.41 18.81
C ASN A 22 -23.52 -13.32 19.39
N SER A 23 -23.32 -13.83 20.60
CA SER A 23 -21.98 -13.80 21.18
C SER A 23 -21.04 -14.76 20.44
N VAL A 24 -19.76 -14.42 20.33
CA VAL A 24 -18.73 -15.31 19.74
C VAL A 24 -18.75 -16.67 20.46
N GLN A 25 -19.00 -16.66 21.76
CA GLN A 25 -19.15 -17.84 22.59
C GLN A 25 -20.37 -18.69 22.22
N GLN A 26 -21.51 -18.09 21.86
CA GLN A 26 -22.67 -18.83 21.33
C GLN A 26 -22.36 -19.45 19.96
N LYS A 27 -21.58 -18.74 19.12
CA LYS A 27 -21.25 -19.17 17.77
C LYS A 27 -20.26 -20.34 17.74
N PHE A 28 -19.22 -20.31 18.56
CA PHE A 28 -18.18 -21.36 18.58
C PHE A 28 -18.39 -22.40 19.68
N GLY A 29 -18.97 -22.05 20.83
CA GLY A 29 -19.14 -22.97 21.96
C GLY A 29 -17.85 -23.75 22.28
N GLN A 30 -17.94 -25.09 22.30
CA GLN A 30 -16.77 -25.95 22.53
C GLN A 30 -15.75 -25.95 21.37
N SER A 31 -16.13 -25.52 20.16
CA SER A 31 -15.22 -25.44 19.01
C SER A 31 -14.36 -24.17 19.00
N TRP A 32 -14.39 -23.37 20.08
CA TRP A 32 -13.55 -22.18 20.23
C TRP A 32 -12.05 -22.53 20.25
N TRP A 33 -11.68 -23.63 20.88
CA TRP A 33 -10.29 -24.04 21.00
C TRP A 33 -9.79 -24.57 19.66
N THR A 34 -8.81 -23.89 19.05
CA THR A 34 -8.20 -24.38 17.81
C THR A 34 -7.13 -25.44 18.07
N GLY A 35 -6.59 -25.47 19.29
CA GLY A 35 -5.70 -26.50 19.82
C GLY A 35 -6.34 -27.34 20.93
N LEU A 36 -5.68 -27.42 22.08
CA LEU A 36 -6.22 -28.09 23.28
C LEU A 36 -7.17 -27.16 24.05
N SER A 37 -8.16 -27.73 24.72
CA SER A 37 -8.96 -27.00 25.71
C SER A 37 -8.15 -26.77 27.00
N PRO A 38 -8.47 -25.75 27.81
CA PRO A 38 -7.77 -25.46 29.06
C PRO A 38 -7.56 -26.68 29.98
N GLU A 39 -8.60 -27.49 30.17
CA GLU A 39 -8.56 -28.71 31.02
C GLU A 39 -7.63 -29.81 30.51
N ALA A 40 -7.28 -29.78 29.21
CA ALA A 40 -6.40 -30.75 28.57
C ALA A 40 -4.94 -30.28 28.50
N CYS A 41 -4.67 -29.02 28.84
CA CYS A 41 -3.33 -28.44 28.82
C CYS A 41 -2.55 -28.77 30.09
N CYS A 42 -1.24 -28.97 29.94
CA CYS A 42 -0.32 -28.85 31.06
C CYS A 42 -0.40 -27.42 31.62
N GLY A 43 -0.35 -27.29 32.95
CA GLY A 43 -0.59 -26.02 33.66
C GLY A 43 -2.04 -25.78 34.10
N PHE A 44 -2.97 -26.70 33.84
CA PHE A 44 -4.33 -26.61 34.38
C PHE A 44 -4.35 -26.88 35.90
N ASP A 45 -4.74 -25.89 36.68
CA ASP A 45 -4.89 -25.94 38.12
C ASP A 45 -6.30 -26.42 38.47
N ARG A 46 -6.38 -27.64 39.02
CA ARG A 46 -7.66 -28.27 39.39
C ARG A 46 -8.28 -27.68 40.64
N ASP A 47 -7.49 -27.09 41.52
CA ASP A 47 -7.99 -26.53 42.77
C ASP A 47 -8.69 -25.19 42.50
N TYR A 48 -8.10 -24.38 41.63
CA TYR A 48 -8.65 -23.08 41.22
C TYR A 48 -9.49 -23.13 39.93
N GLN A 49 -9.55 -24.29 39.26
CA GLN A 49 -10.26 -24.48 37.99
C GLN A 49 -9.82 -23.48 36.92
N CYS A 50 -8.52 -23.21 36.81
CA CYS A 50 -7.96 -22.22 35.88
C CYS A 50 -6.73 -22.75 35.13
N LEU A 51 -6.38 -22.11 34.01
CA LEU A 51 -5.14 -22.40 33.28
C LEU A 51 -4.05 -21.40 33.68
N ARG A 52 -2.90 -21.90 34.15
CA ARG A 52 -1.72 -21.10 34.48
C ARG A 52 -0.66 -21.21 33.40
N ALA A 53 0.18 -20.18 33.26
CA ALA A 53 1.28 -20.25 32.31
C ALA A 53 2.40 -21.15 32.80
N LEU A 54 2.98 -21.91 31.88
CA LEU A 54 4.16 -22.71 32.18
C LEU A 54 5.40 -21.80 32.32
N PRO A 55 6.32 -22.12 33.25
CA PRO A 55 7.60 -21.43 33.40
C PRO A 55 8.46 -21.48 32.13
N LEU A 56 9.42 -20.55 32.01
CA LEU A 56 10.29 -20.41 30.84
C LEU A 56 11.08 -21.71 30.57
N LEU A 57 11.17 -22.08 29.28
CA LEU A 57 11.89 -23.26 28.82
C LEU A 57 13.37 -23.23 29.19
N ASN A 58 13.83 -24.28 29.90
CA ASN A 58 15.24 -24.54 30.16
C ASN A 58 15.78 -25.55 29.15
N PHE A 59 16.55 -25.07 28.18
CA PHE A 59 17.07 -25.86 27.07
C PHE A 59 18.05 -26.97 27.50
N GLN A 60 18.59 -26.96 28.74
CA GLN A 60 19.44 -28.05 29.22
C GLN A 60 18.66 -29.32 29.53
N VAL A 61 17.42 -29.19 30.01
CA VAL A 61 16.65 -30.29 30.59
C VAL A 61 15.33 -30.55 29.88
N ALA A 62 14.84 -29.59 29.08
CA ALA A 62 13.59 -29.74 28.36
C ALA A 62 13.65 -30.88 27.33
N SER A 63 12.60 -31.69 27.32
CA SER A 63 12.32 -32.71 26.33
C SER A 63 11.43 -32.17 25.20
N ARG A 64 11.29 -32.93 24.11
CA ARG A 64 10.32 -32.65 23.05
C ARG A 64 8.89 -32.52 23.57
N GLN A 65 8.51 -33.33 24.58
CA GLN A 65 7.18 -33.26 25.18
C GLN A 65 6.98 -31.95 25.92
N ASP A 66 8.00 -31.47 26.65
CA ASP A 66 7.95 -30.20 27.36
C ASP A 66 7.79 -29.02 26.39
N VAL A 67 8.44 -29.07 25.23
CA VAL A 67 8.27 -28.07 24.15
C VAL A 67 6.84 -28.07 23.62
N LEU A 68 6.26 -29.26 23.42
CA LEU A 68 4.87 -29.39 22.97
C LEU A 68 3.89 -28.86 24.02
N ASP A 69 4.11 -29.16 25.30
CA ASP A 69 3.28 -28.69 26.40
C ASP A 69 3.37 -27.17 26.57
N TYR A 70 4.56 -26.59 26.42
CA TYR A 70 4.78 -25.15 26.41
C TYR A 70 4.05 -24.44 25.27
N PHE A 71 4.10 -25.02 24.06
CA PHE A 71 3.35 -24.52 22.91
C PHE A 71 1.83 -24.58 23.15
N ASN A 72 1.32 -25.74 23.58
CA ASN A 72 -0.12 -25.93 23.82
C ASN A 72 -0.64 -24.97 24.90
N ASN A 73 0.11 -24.81 25.99
CA ASN A 73 -0.23 -23.90 27.08
C ASN A 73 -0.28 -22.44 26.58
N THR A 74 0.77 -21.97 25.90
CA THR A 74 0.87 -20.61 25.36
C THR A 74 -0.26 -20.29 24.37
N TRP A 75 -0.52 -21.21 23.44
CA TRP A 75 -1.59 -21.07 22.45
C TRP A 75 -2.96 -20.97 23.11
N THR A 76 -3.22 -21.83 24.10
CA THR A 76 -4.51 -21.91 24.79
C THR A 76 -4.74 -20.69 25.69
N LEU A 77 -3.70 -20.15 26.33
CA LEU A 77 -3.81 -18.91 27.11
C LEU A 77 -4.24 -17.73 26.24
N THR A 78 -3.68 -17.59 25.04
CA THR A 78 -4.11 -16.57 24.09
C THR A 78 -5.57 -16.74 23.72
N GLU A 79 -6.00 -17.96 23.37
CA GLU A 79 -7.41 -18.21 23.08
C GLU A 79 -8.33 -17.98 24.28
N LEU A 80 -7.86 -18.25 25.50
CA LEU A 80 -8.60 -17.99 26.73
C LEU A 80 -8.82 -16.49 26.94
N LEU A 81 -7.80 -15.66 26.72
CA LEU A 81 -7.92 -14.20 26.78
C LEU A 81 -8.92 -13.69 25.74
N PHE A 82 -8.80 -14.12 24.48
CA PHE A 82 -9.71 -13.64 23.42
C PHE A 82 -11.14 -14.18 23.57
N GLN A 83 -11.36 -15.29 24.28
CA GLN A 83 -12.71 -15.78 24.61
C GLN A 83 -13.54 -14.76 25.40
N SER A 84 -12.89 -13.82 26.09
CA SER A 84 -13.53 -12.77 26.89
C SER A 84 -14.37 -11.78 26.09
N LEU A 85 -14.17 -11.69 24.77
CA LEU A 85 -14.82 -10.69 23.92
C LEU A 85 -16.23 -11.15 23.54
N LYS A 86 -17.24 -10.35 23.93
CA LYS A 86 -18.64 -10.77 23.81
C LYS A 86 -19.16 -10.83 22.38
N SER A 87 -18.65 -10.03 21.44
CA SER A 87 -19.20 -9.92 20.09
C SER A 87 -18.12 -9.76 19.02
N GLU A 88 -18.42 -10.07 17.77
CA GLU A 88 -17.49 -9.83 16.65
C GLU A 88 -17.16 -8.33 16.51
N ASP A 89 -18.12 -7.45 16.79
CA ASP A 89 -17.91 -5.99 16.81
C ASP A 89 -16.84 -5.58 17.83
N THR A 90 -16.72 -6.31 18.94
CA THR A 90 -15.67 -6.08 19.95
C THR A 90 -14.27 -6.40 19.41
N TYR A 91 -14.13 -7.41 18.55
CA TYR A 91 -12.83 -7.76 17.94
C TYR A 91 -12.35 -6.70 16.95
N ILE A 92 -13.27 -6.12 16.18
CA ILE A 92 -12.93 -5.17 15.11
C ILE A 92 -13.01 -3.71 15.56
N ARG A 93 -13.35 -3.45 16.83
CA ARG A 93 -13.38 -2.10 17.40
C ARG A 93 -11.95 -1.59 17.63
N PRO A 94 -11.54 -0.48 17.02
CA PRO A 94 -10.25 0.13 17.32
C PRO A 94 -10.25 0.71 18.74
N PRO A 95 -9.10 0.72 19.44
CA PRO A 95 -8.96 1.46 20.70
C PRO A 95 -9.32 2.92 20.51
N TYR A 96 -9.91 3.55 21.55
CA TYR A 96 -10.43 4.92 21.49
C TYR A 96 -9.39 5.97 21.06
N HIS A 97 -8.12 5.65 21.22
CA HIS A 97 -6.99 6.52 20.88
C HIS A 97 -6.44 6.33 19.47
N GLN A 98 -6.85 5.28 18.74
CA GLN A 98 -6.48 5.02 17.34
C GLN A 98 -4.96 4.86 17.05
N LEU A 99 -4.15 4.68 18.10
CA LEU A 99 -2.70 4.43 17.98
C LEU A 99 -2.35 2.94 17.85
N ARG A 100 -3.35 2.06 17.92
CA ARG A 100 -3.22 0.61 17.90
C ARG A 100 -4.32 0.02 17.01
N HIS A 101 -4.07 -1.16 16.45
CA HIS A 101 -5.06 -1.88 15.66
C HIS A 101 -6.19 -2.47 16.54
N PRO A 102 -7.32 -2.89 15.95
CA PRO A 102 -8.34 -3.64 16.68
C PRO A 102 -7.86 -5.02 17.13
N LEU A 103 -8.53 -5.60 18.12
CA LEU A 103 -8.18 -6.88 18.74
C LEU A 103 -8.14 -8.07 17.76
N ILE A 104 -8.85 -8.02 16.64
CA ILE A 104 -8.79 -9.03 15.58
C ILE A 104 -7.37 -9.16 14.98
N PHE A 105 -6.62 -8.06 14.92
CA PHE A 105 -5.22 -8.07 14.51
C PHE A 105 -4.41 -8.95 15.46
N TYR A 106 -4.48 -8.64 16.75
CA TYR A 106 -3.72 -9.33 17.80
C TYR A 106 -4.09 -10.82 17.90
N TYR A 107 -5.36 -11.17 17.69
CA TYR A 107 -5.79 -12.56 17.64
C TYR A 107 -5.16 -13.33 16.47
N GLY A 108 -4.95 -12.69 15.31
CA GLY A 108 -4.37 -13.35 14.14
C GLY A 108 -2.85 -13.21 14.01
N HIS A 109 -2.28 -12.11 14.49
CA HIS A 109 -0.90 -11.70 14.30
C HIS A 109 0.10 -12.73 14.83
N THR A 110 -0.13 -13.27 16.03
CA THR A 110 0.80 -14.26 16.63
C THR A 110 0.91 -15.51 15.77
N ALA A 111 -0.21 -15.99 15.21
CA ALA A 111 -0.24 -17.13 14.31
C ALA A 111 0.45 -16.84 12.97
N VAL A 112 0.34 -15.62 12.45
CA VAL A 112 1.08 -15.18 11.25
C VAL A 112 2.58 -15.13 11.51
N LEU A 113 3.00 -14.62 12.67
CA LEU A 113 4.41 -14.56 13.03
C LEU A 113 5.06 -15.94 13.06
N PHE A 114 4.39 -16.97 13.60
CA PHE A 114 4.89 -18.35 13.51
C PHE A 114 5.18 -18.74 12.06
N VAL A 115 4.20 -18.57 11.16
CA VAL A 115 4.37 -18.96 9.75
C VAL A 115 5.52 -18.18 9.11
N ASN A 116 5.60 -16.86 9.31
CA ASN A 116 6.60 -16.03 8.66
C ASN A 116 8.02 -16.32 9.17
N LYS A 117 8.22 -16.42 10.49
CA LYS A 117 9.54 -16.70 11.07
C LYS A 117 9.99 -18.13 10.79
N LEU A 118 9.09 -19.12 10.82
CA LEU A 118 9.41 -20.50 10.42
C LEU A 118 9.76 -20.59 8.93
N ARG A 119 9.14 -19.79 8.06
CA ARG A 119 9.50 -19.71 6.64
C ARG A 119 10.87 -19.08 6.43
N LEU A 120 11.16 -17.97 7.11
CA LEU A 120 12.48 -17.32 7.05
C LEU A 120 13.60 -18.23 7.56
N ALA A 121 13.32 -19.04 8.58
CA ALA A 121 14.24 -20.04 9.09
C ALA A 121 14.38 -21.30 8.19
N GLY A 122 13.57 -21.43 7.14
CA GLY A 122 13.57 -22.59 6.25
C GLY A 122 12.89 -23.84 6.82
N LEU A 123 12.13 -23.72 7.91
CA LEU A 123 11.39 -24.82 8.56
C LEU A 123 10.02 -25.07 7.92
N VAL A 124 9.49 -24.09 7.19
CA VAL A 124 8.24 -24.16 6.43
C VAL A 124 8.47 -23.58 5.05
N GLU A 125 8.01 -24.25 3.99
CA GLU A 125 8.29 -23.80 2.62
C GLU A 125 7.25 -22.79 2.12
N LYS A 126 5.96 -23.03 2.41
CA LYS A 126 4.83 -22.33 1.80
C LYS A 126 3.99 -21.56 2.82
N PRO A 127 3.38 -20.44 2.42
CA PRO A 127 2.35 -19.76 3.20
C PRO A 127 1.12 -20.67 3.38
N ILE A 128 0.36 -20.46 4.45
CA ILE A 128 -0.97 -21.07 4.68
C ILE A 128 -2.06 -20.22 4.01
N ASP A 129 -2.01 -18.89 4.19
CA ASP A 129 -2.96 -17.94 3.61
C ASP A 129 -2.27 -16.59 3.40
N LEU A 130 -1.84 -16.32 2.16
CA LEU A 130 -1.10 -15.11 1.80
C LEU A 130 -1.86 -13.81 2.11
N TYR A 131 -3.20 -13.82 2.08
CA TYR A 131 -3.96 -12.62 2.37
C TYR A 131 -3.93 -12.32 3.87
N LEU A 132 -4.25 -13.31 4.71
CA LEU A 132 -4.23 -13.15 6.16
C LEU A 132 -2.81 -12.86 6.66
N GLU A 133 -1.82 -13.56 6.13
CA GLU A 133 -0.40 -13.31 6.42
C GLU A 133 -0.01 -11.88 6.09
N LYS A 134 -0.46 -11.33 4.95
CA LYS A 134 -0.16 -9.93 4.59
C LYS A 134 -0.89 -8.90 5.46
N VAL A 135 -2.17 -9.14 5.77
CA VAL A 135 -2.99 -8.16 6.51
C VAL A 135 -2.67 -8.13 8.00
N LEU A 136 -2.19 -9.25 8.56
CA LEU A 136 -1.92 -9.41 9.99
C LEU A 136 -0.41 -9.43 10.32
N GLU A 137 0.49 -9.31 9.34
CA GLU A 137 1.95 -9.24 9.57
C GLU A 137 2.43 -7.85 9.98
N THR A 138 1.82 -6.78 9.45
CA THR A 138 2.32 -5.41 9.69
C THR A 138 2.03 -4.97 11.13
N GLY A 139 3.06 -5.00 11.98
CA GLY A 139 2.99 -4.43 13.31
C GLY A 139 2.80 -2.91 13.27
N VAL A 140 2.10 -2.37 14.27
CA VAL A 140 1.95 -0.93 14.47
C VAL A 140 2.44 -0.58 15.85
N ASP A 141 3.73 -0.32 15.96
CA ASP A 141 4.22 0.59 16.98
C ASP A 141 4.32 1.99 16.39
N GLU A 142 3.91 3.00 17.16
CA GLU A 142 3.87 4.39 16.69
C GLU A 142 5.32 4.87 16.52
N MET A 143 5.86 4.88 15.29
CA MET A 143 7.23 5.33 15.03
C MET A 143 7.30 6.86 14.88
N SER A 144 6.17 7.49 14.63
CA SER A 144 5.97 8.94 14.62
C SER A 144 4.53 9.35 14.97
N TRP A 145 4.32 10.60 15.41
CA TRP A 145 3.00 11.14 15.83
C TRP A 145 1.95 11.15 14.70
N ASP A 146 2.40 11.00 13.45
CA ASP A 146 1.65 10.89 12.22
C ASP A 146 1.36 9.43 11.79
N ASP A 147 1.88 8.43 12.52
CA ASP A 147 1.56 7.00 12.36
C ASP A 147 0.23 6.62 13.05
N LEU A 148 -0.79 7.47 12.92
CA LEU A 148 -2.14 7.11 13.34
C LEU A 148 -2.59 5.91 12.49
N SER A 149 -2.94 4.80 13.14
CA SER A 149 -3.58 3.68 12.45
C SER A 149 -4.91 4.17 11.88
N LYS A 150 -4.94 4.47 10.59
CA LYS A 150 -6.14 4.99 9.93
C LYS A 150 -7.30 4.00 9.91
N ASN A 151 -7.06 2.73 10.26
CA ASN A 151 -8.06 1.65 10.30
C ASN A 151 -8.93 1.60 9.03
N GLU A 152 -8.40 2.04 7.88
CA GLU A 152 -9.09 2.12 6.58
C GLU A 152 -9.23 0.74 5.90
N MET A 153 -8.63 -0.30 6.49
CA MET A 153 -8.66 -1.67 5.99
C MET A 153 -9.88 -2.44 6.47
N ILE A 154 -10.43 -3.31 5.61
CA ILE A 154 -11.48 -4.26 5.98
C ILE A 154 -10.83 -5.44 6.70
N TRP A 155 -11.04 -5.53 8.01
CA TRP A 155 -10.54 -6.62 8.84
C TRP A 155 -11.22 -7.97 8.51
N PRO A 156 -10.48 -9.10 8.55
CA PRO A 156 -11.08 -10.43 8.42
C PRO A 156 -12.04 -10.71 9.57
N THR A 157 -13.01 -11.59 9.33
CA THR A 157 -13.96 -12.03 10.36
C THR A 157 -13.27 -12.92 11.41
N VAL A 158 -13.86 -13.00 12.61
CA VAL A 158 -13.37 -13.90 13.68
C VAL A 158 -13.29 -15.35 13.19
N ALA A 159 -14.25 -15.80 12.37
CA ALA A 159 -14.26 -17.15 11.83
C ALA A 159 -13.11 -17.44 10.85
N GLU A 160 -12.74 -16.46 10.01
CA GLU A 160 -11.60 -16.60 9.08
C GLU A 160 -10.28 -16.70 9.85
N VAL A 161 -10.07 -15.80 10.82
CA VAL A 161 -8.85 -15.80 11.65
C VAL A 161 -8.78 -17.05 12.51
N HIS A 162 -9.90 -17.49 13.11
CA HIS A 162 -9.99 -18.71 13.90
C HIS A 162 -9.64 -19.96 13.07
N ALA A 163 -10.20 -20.08 11.86
CA ALA A 163 -9.89 -21.19 10.96
C ALA A 163 -8.41 -21.19 10.53
N TYR A 164 -7.83 -20.02 10.31
CA TYR A 164 -6.41 -19.86 10.01
C TYR A 164 -5.53 -20.28 11.20
N ARG A 165 -5.82 -19.78 12.40
CA ARG A 165 -5.17 -20.19 13.65
C ARG A 165 -5.16 -21.71 13.80
N LYS A 166 -6.27 -22.39 13.55
CA LYS A 166 -6.33 -23.87 13.60
C LYS A 166 -5.36 -24.56 12.64
N LYS A 167 -5.16 -24.02 11.44
CA LYS A 167 -4.18 -24.57 10.49
C LYS A 167 -2.76 -24.35 11.00
N VAL A 168 -2.45 -23.16 11.51
CA VAL A 168 -1.14 -22.82 12.08
C VAL A 168 -0.83 -23.71 13.28
N TYR A 169 -1.79 -23.90 14.20
CA TYR A 169 -1.62 -24.78 15.35
C TYR A 169 -1.17 -26.17 14.94
N ASN A 170 -1.87 -26.78 13.97
CA ASN A 170 -1.52 -28.11 13.48
C ASN A 170 -0.15 -28.15 12.79
N LEU A 171 0.20 -27.11 12.03
CA LEU A 171 1.51 -27.00 11.40
C LEU A 171 2.63 -26.96 12.44
N VAL A 172 2.53 -26.07 13.44
CA VAL A 172 3.57 -25.90 14.48
C VAL A 172 3.65 -27.16 15.34
N ARG A 173 2.51 -27.72 15.75
CA ARG A 173 2.45 -28.99 16.48
C ARG A 173 3.14 -30.13 15.72
N ASN A 174 2.86 -30.28 14.43
CA ASN A 174 3.47 -31.33 13.62
C ASN A 174 4.97 -31.11 13.46
N LEU A 175 5.43 -29.87 13.31
CA LEU A 175 6.85 -29.54 13.28
C LEU A 175 7.52 -29.95 14.61
N ILE A 176 6.93 -29.60 15.76
CA ILE A 176 7.43 -30.00 17.09
C ILE A 176 7.53 -31.53 17.21
N LEU A 177 6.50 -32.24 16.74
CA LEU A 177 6.43 -33.69 16.83
C LEU A 177 7.38 -34.43 15.88
N SER A 178 7.82 -33.82 14.79
CA SER A 178 8.57 -34.52 13.73
C SER A 178 10.03 -34.07 13.56
N HIS A 179 10.40 -32.85 13.96
CA HIS A 179 11.75 -32.33 13.71
C HIS A 179 12.82 -33.03 14.56
N ALA A 180 13.88 -33.55 13.93
CA ALA A 180 14.89 -34.37 14.61
C ALA A 180 15.66 -33.59 15.70
N ASP A 181 16.00 -32.33 15.45
CA ASP A 181 16.81 -31.53 16.40
C ASP A 181 16.11 -31.21 17.73
N LEU A 182 14.81 -31.49 17.86
CA LEU A 182 14.09 -31.41 19.13
C LEU A 182 14.37 -32.59 20.07
N ASP A 183 15.12 -33.61 19.63
CA ASP A 183 15.66 -34.65 20.51
C ASP A 183 16.92 -34.18 21.25
N SER A 184 17.55 -33.07 20.82
CA SER A 184 18.71 -32.48 21.49
C SER A 184 18.64 -30.95 21.60
N ILE A 185 17.62 -30.46 22.33
CA ILE A 185 17.29 -29.02 22.47
C ILE A 185 18.46 -28.18 23.00
N SER A 186 19.34 -28.74 23.82
CA SER A 186 20.47 -28.04 24.44
C SER A 186 21.51 -27.48 23.45
N LYS A 187 21.44 -27.90 22.18
CA LYS A 187 22.27 -27.39 21.07
C LYS A 187 21.67 -26.20 20.34
N ASN A 188 20.42 -25.83 20.62
CA ASN A 188 19.71 -24.75 19.93
C ASN A 188 20.17 -23.40 20.49
N GLN A 189 21.16 -22.79 19.83
CA GLN A 189 21.58 -21.42 20.07
C GLN A 189 20.78 -20.44 19.20
N MET A 190 21.02 -19.14 19.39
CA MET A 190 20.31 -18.06 18.70
C MET A 190 20.43 -18.10 17.17
N ASP A 191 21.49 -18.71 16.64
CA ASP A 191 21.71 -18.91 15.21
C ASP A 191 21.04 -20.16 14.62
N HIS A 192 20.46 -21.02 15.46
CA HIS A 192 19.82 -22.26 15.03
C HIS A 192 18.43 -21.98 14.42
N PRO A 193 18.01 -22.65 13.32
CA PRO A 193 16.70 -22.44 12.70
C PRO A 193 15.51 -22.59 13.66
N LEU A 194 15.58 -23.55 14.59
CA LEU A 194 14.55 -23.76 15.62
C LEU A 194 14.38 -22.57 16.58
N TRP A 195 15.29 -21.59 16.58
CA TRP A 195 15.08 -20.35 17.33
C TRP A 195 13.80 -19.61 16.92
N ALA A 196 13.35 -19.79 15.67
CA ALA A 196 12.05 -19.31 15.20
C ALA A 196 10.85 -19.86 15.99
N LEU A 197 10.94 -21.09 16.53
CA LEU A 197 9.88 -21.65 17.39
C LEU A 197 9.82 -20.93 18.74
N TRP A 198 10.98 -20.77 19.40
CA TRP A 198 11.06 -20.09 20.68
C TRP A 198 10.62 -18.63 20.56
N MET A 199 11.06 -17.97 19.48
CA MET A 199 10.63 -16.63 19.12
C MET A 199 9.11 -16.56 18.96
N GLY A 200 8.49 -17.53 18.28
CA GLY A 200 7.04 -17.59 18.16
C GLY A 200 6.32 -17.75 19.51
N PHE A 201 6.82 -18.63 20.40
CA PHE A 201 6.22 -18.83 21.73
C PHE A 201 6.30 -17.57 22.59
N GLU A 202 7.49 -16.96 22.68
CA GLU A 202 7.68 -15.78 23.52
C GLU A 202 7.02 -14.53 22.92
N HIS A 203 6.94 -14.42 21.58
CA HIS A 203 6.18 -13.37 20.91
C HIS A 203 4.68 -13.48 21.19
N GLU A 204 4.12 -14.70 21.17
CA GLU A 204 2.71 -14.89 21.53
C GLU A 204 2.43 -14.48 22.99
N LYS A 205 3.39 -14.70 23.90
CA LYS A 205 3.29 -14.25 25.30
C LYS A 205 3.33 -12.72 25.46
N ILE A 206 4.21 -12.02 24.73
CA ILE A 206 4.20 -10.54 24.67
C ILE A 206 2.83 -10.03 24.23
N HIS A 207 2.23 -10.67 23.23
CA HIS A 207 0.91 -10.27 22.74
C HIS A 207 -0.24 -10.71 23.64
N PHE A 208 -0.08 -11.72 24.49
CA PHE A 208 -1.03 -12.05 25.54
C PHE A 208 -1.13 -10.88 26.54
N GLU A 209 0.01 -10.38 27.03
CA GLU A 209 0.03 -9.22 27.93
C GLU A 209 -0.40 -7.92 27.22
N THR A 210 0.12 -7.64 26.03
CA THR A 210 -0.29 -6.43 25.27
C THR A 210 -1.80 -6.43 25.02
N SER A 211 -2.37 -7.58 24.67
CA SER A 211 -3.81 -7.69 24.43
C SER A 211 -4.62 -7.55 25.71
N SER A 212 -4.12 -7.98 26.88
CA SER A 212 -4.85 -7.78 28.14
C SER A 212 -4.98 -6.31 28.51
N VAL A 213 -3.97 -5.50 28.21
CA VAL A 213 -4.05 -4.04 28.39
C VAL A 213 -5.08 -3.44 27.45
N LEU A 214 -5.05 -3.78 26.15
CA LEU A 214 -6.02 -3.29 25.17
C LEU A 214 -7.45 -3.72 25.48
N ILE A 215 -7.63 -4.93 26.00
CA ILE A 215 -8.93 -5.44 26.45
C ILE A 215 -9.40 -4.68 27.69
N ARG A 216 -8.50 -4.34 28.61
CA ARG A 216 -8.81 -3.54 29.80
C ARG A 216 -9.27 -2.13 29.44
N GLU A 217 -8.78 -1.55 28.35
CA GLU A 217 -9.19 -0.25 27.80
C GLU A 217 -10.59 -0.27 27.14
N LEU A 218 -11.13 -1.46 26.82
CA LEU A 218 -12.50 -1.56 26.34
C LEU A 218 -13.52 -1.25 27.45
N PRO A 219 -14.70 -0.72 27.09
CA PRO A 219 -15.82 -0.65 28.00
C PRO A 219 -16.14 -2.02 28.63
N VAL A 220 -16.31 -2.05 29.95
CA VAL A 220 -16.48 -3.29 30.74
C VAL A 220 -17.63 -4.15 30.26
N GLU A 221 -18.69 -3.55 29.74
CA GLU A 221 -19.88 -4.23 29.24
C GLU A 221 -19.61 -5.11 28.02
N LEU A 222 -18.50 -4.88 27.29
CA LEU A 222 -18.13 -5.62 26.07
C LEU A 222 -17.29 -6.87 26.32
N VAL A 223 -16.88 -7.07 27.56
CA VAL A 223 -16.00 -8.17 27.97
C VAL A 223 -16.63 -8.96 29.10
N GLU A 224 -16.16 -10.17 29.32
CA GLU A 224 -16.50 -11.02 30.45
C GLU A 224 -15.33 -11.89 30.86
N THR A 225 -15.30 -12.26 32.15
CA THR A 225 -14.26 -13.13 32.69
C THR A 225 -14.41 -14.54 32.12
N PRO A 226 -13.41 -15.09 31.41
CA PRO A 226 -13.45 -16.45 30.92
C PRO A 226 -13.54 -17.47 32.07
N ARG A 227 -14.24 -18.60 31.85
CA ARG A 227 -14.48 -19.63 32.89
C ARG A 227 -13.20 -20.14 33.55
N TYR A 228 -12.14 -20.33 32.77
CA TYR A 228 -10.87 -20.91 33.23
C TYR A 228 -9.78 -19.84 33.47
N TRP A 229 -10.19 -18.58 33.64
CA TRP A 229 -9.29 -17.47 33.94
C TRP A 229 -8.72 -17.60 35.36
N ALA A 230 -7.47 -17.18 35.57
CA ALA A 230 -6.89 -17.16 36.91
C ALA A 230 -7.68 -16.22 37.83
N PRO A 231 -7.89 -16.56 39.10
CA PRO A 231 -8.59 -15.69 40.03
C PRO A 231 -7.79 -14.41 40.31
N LEU A 232 -8.50 -13.36 40.75
CA LEU A 232 -7.85 -12.21 41.37
C LEU A 232 -7.20 -12.64 42.69
N HIS A 233 -6.18 -11.90 43.14
CA HIS A 233 -5.59 -12.11 44.45
C HIS A 233 -6.64 -11.99 45.56
N SER A 234 -6.50 -12.77 46.63
CA SER A 234 -7.48 -12.82 47.72
C SER A 234 -7.74 -11.45 48.38
N SER A 235 -6.74 -10.57 48.40
CA SER A 235 -6.90 -9.21 48.95
C SER A 235 -7.84 -8.30 48.14
N SER A 236 -8.25 -8.70 46.92
CA SER A 236 -9.26 -8.00 46.12
C SER A 236 -10.67 -8.02 46.75
N GLN A 237 -10.95 -9.00 47.61
CA GLN A 237 -12.27 -9.19 48.22
C GLN A 237 -12.45 -8.41 49.54
N SER A 238 -11.38 -7.83 50.08
CA SER A 238 -11.43 -7.07 51.32
C SER A 238 -12.19 -5.76 51.12
N GLN A 239 -13.19 -5.50 51.96
CA GLN A 239 -13.91 -4.22 51.95
C GLN A 239 -12.97 -3.11 52.44
N LYS A 240 -12.55 -2.23 51.54
CA LYS A 240 -11.66 -1.10 51.83
C LYS A 240 -12.45 0.19 52.03
N ASN A 241 -11.91 1.13 52.80
CA ASN A 241 -12.53 2.43 53.02
C ASN A 241 -12.64 3.22 51.70
N LEU A 242 -13.73 3.97 51.50
CA LEU A 242 -13.87 4.88 50.35
C LEU A 242 -12.80 5.98 50.34
N PHE A 243 -12.42 6.45 51.53
CA PHE A 243 -11.35 7.41 51.75
C PHE A 243 -10.23 6.73 52.55
N PRO A 244 -9.13 6.34 51.89
CA PRO A 244 -8.10 5.54 52.54
C PRO A 244 -7.34 6.34 53.58
N LYS A 245 -6.97 5.68 54.67
CA LYS A 245 -6.07 6.22 55.69
C LYS A 245 -4.71 5.53 55.62
N MET A 246 -3.66 6.33 55.52
CA MET A 246 -2.29 5.84 55.63
C MET A 246 -2.07 5.19 57.01
N GLY A 247 -1.48 4.00 57.02
CA GLY A 247 -1.30 3.16 58.21
C GLY A 247 -2.40 2.11 58.42
N ASP A 248 -3.63 2.38 57.98
CA ASP A 248 -4.76 1.43 58.09
C ASP A 248 -5.02 0.71 56.75
N ASP A 249 -5.18 1.47 55.67
CA ASP A 249 -5.58 0.96 54.35
C ASP A 249 -4.39 0.70 53.41
N PHE A 250 -3.28 1.42 53.61
CA PHE A 250 -2.01 1.30 52.88
C PHE A 250 -0.84 1.80 53.74
N SER A 251 0.37 1.29 53.49
CA SER A 251 1.58 1.67 54.24
C SER A 251 2.20 2.97 53.74
N GLU A 252 2.84 3.73 54.63
CA GLU A 252 3.68 4.86 54.25
C GLU A 252 4.94 4.37 53.48
N LEU A 253 5.31 5.10 52.44
CA LEU A 253 6.52 4.83 51.68
C LEU A 253 7.77 5.11 52.51
N THR A 254 8.55 4.05 52.73
CA THR A 254 9.84 4.08 53.42
C THR A 254 10.99 3.96 52.42
N TRP A 255 12.20 4.38 52.82
CA TRP A 255 13.37 4.39 51.94
C TRP A 255 14.38 3.30 52.29
N ILE A 256 14.95 2.66 51.28
CA ILE A 256 16.13 1.79 51.38
C ILE A 256 17.33 2.55 50.86
N GLN A 257 18.36 2.72 51.70
CA GLN A 257 19.64 3.25 51.26
C GLN A 257 20.53 2.15 50.68
N ASN A 258 21.12 2.43 49.52
CA ASN A 258 22.02 1.55 48.80
C ASN A 258 23.40 2.19 48.70
N LYS A 259 24.43 1.42 49.03
CA LYS A 259 25.83 1.84 48.89
C LYS A 259 26.21 1.92 47.41
N ALA A 260 27.23 2.72 47.12
CA ALA A 260 27.85 2.75 45.80
C ALA A 260 28.33 1.35 45.42
N GLN A 261 28.04 0.93 44.20
CA GLN A 261 28.33 -0.42 43.73
C GLN A 261 28.42 -0.45 42.21
N THR A 262 29.14 -1.42 41.69
CA THR A 262 29.21 -1.71 40.26
C THR A 262 28.13 -2.74 39.90
N VAL A 263 27.37 -2.48 38.84
CA VAL A 263 26.41 -3.43 38.25
C VAL A 263 26.83 -3.77 36.82
N VAL A 264 26.67 -5.04 36.45
CA VAL A 264 26.89 -5.50 35.07
C VAL A 264 25.57 -5.98 34.50
N LEU A 265 25.16 -5.39 33.39
CA LEU A 265 23.97 -5.76 32.60
C LEU A 265 24.38 -6.67 31.44
N GLY A 266 23.44 -7.50 30.99
CA GLY A 266 23.56 -8.35 29.80
C GLY A 266 23.44 -9.84 30.09
N LYS A 267 22.63 -10.53 29.26
CA LYS A 267 22.46 -11.98 29.27
C LYS A 267 23.66 -12.64 28.60
N SER A 268 24.24 -13.66 29.23
CA SER A 268 25.35 -14.42 28.66
C SER A 268 24.88 -15.31 27.51
N GLU A 269 25.69 -15.46 26.45
CA GLU A 269 25.46 -16.43 25.37
C GLU A 269 25.48 -17.89 25.86
N THR A 270 26.02 -18.14 27.06
CA THR A 270 26.04 -19.47 27.69
C THR A 270 24.75 -19.81 28.44
N GLU A 271 23.86 -18.84 28.67
CA GLU A 271 22.56 -19.07 29.28
C GLU A 271 21.72 -20.02 28.41
N LYS A 272 21.02 -20.95 29.06
CA LYS A 272 20.31 -22.03 28.35
C LYS A 272 18.80 -21.82 28.36
N SER A 273 18.41 -20.61 28.03
CA SER A 273 17.04 -20.18 27.85
C SER A 273 16.94 -19.15 26.74
N PHE A 274 15.73 -18.94 26.23
CA PHE A 274 15.48 -17.91 25.24
C PHE A 274 15.87 -16.52 25.77
N GLY A 275 16.22 -15.60 24.86
CA GLY A 275 16.42 -14.18 25.13
C GLY A 275 16.23 -13.39 23.84
N TRP A 276 15.81 -12.13 23.98
CA TRP A 276 15.73 -11.21 22.84
C TRP A 276 17.09 -10.61 22.53
N ASP A 277 17.29 -10.20 21.28
CA ASP A 277 18.58 -9.70 20.79
C ASP A 277 19.16 -8.54 21.62
N ASN A 278 18.30 -7.65 22.09
CA ASN A 278 18.68 -6.49 22.90
C ASN A 278 19.20 -6.84 24.30
N GLU A 279 19.03 -8.08 24.75
CA GLU A 279 19.44 -8.54 26.08
C GLU A 279 20.86 -9.08 26.07
N TYR A 280 21.38 -9.45 24.89
CA TYR A 280 22.74 -9.92 24.71
C TYR A 280 23.73 -8.76 24.50
N GLY A 281 24.96 -8.99 24.93
CA GLY A 281 26.00 -7.95 25.06
C GLY A 281 26.30 -7.68 26.53
N PHE A 282 27.00 -6.59 26.83
CA PHE A 282 27.23 -6.20 28.22
C PHE A 282 27.27 -4.69 28.44
N ARG A 283 27.02 -4.24 29.67
CA ARG A 283 27.34 -2.88 30.11
C ARG A 283 27.70 -2.89 31.59
N LYS A 284 28.83 -2.25 31.91
CA LYS A 284 29.26 -2.01 33.29
C LYS A 284 28.80 -0.60 33.71
N ILE A 285 28.08 -0.50 34.83
CA ILE A 285 27.57 0.76 35.38
C ILE A 285 28.11 0.94 36.79
N GLU A 286 28.71 2.10 37.04
CA GLU A 286 29.17 2.49 38.38
C GLU A 286 28.06 3.32 39.05
N LEU A 287 27.31 2.71 39.97
CA LEU A 287 26.24 3.38 40.70
C LEU A 287 26.82 4.12 41.91
N LYS A 288 26.44 5.38 42.07
CA LYS A 288 26.66 6.16 43.30
C LYS A 288 25.72 5.71 44.41
N GLU A 289 25.95 6.18 45.63
CA GLU A 289 25.01 5.98 46.73
C GLU A 289 23.65 6.62 46.41
N PHE A 290 22.58 5.84 46.59
CA PHE A 290 21.23 6.26 46.29
C PHE A 290 20.25 5.68 47.30
N GLN A 291 19.07 6.27 47.37
CA GLN A 291 17.93 5.69 48.08
C GLN A 291 16.82 5.38 47.10
N VAL A 292 16.06 4.33 47.41
CA VAL A 292 14.88 3.91 46.65
C VAL A 292 13.73 3.61 47.60
N SER A 293 12.49 3.91 47.21
CA SER A 293 11.30 3.53 47.97
C SER A 293 11.28 2.02 48.21
N LYS A 294 11.01 1.54 49.42
CA LYS A 294 11.05 0.11 49.76
C LYS A 294 10.07 -0.70 48.90
N THR A 295 8.89 -0.16 48.71
CA THR A 295 7.78 -0.73 47.94
C THR A 295 7.47 0.16 46.73
N MET A 296 6.66 -0.35 45.80
CA MET A 296 6.04 0.49 44.76
C MET A 296 5.11 1.53 45.38
N VAL A 297 4.86 2.62 44.63
CA VAL A 297 3.84 3.60 44.99
C VAL A 297 2.47 2.93 44.91
N THR A 298 1.72 2.99 46.00
CA THR A 298 0.39 2.38 46.09
C THR A 298 -0.70 3.26 45.49
N ASN A 299 -1.88 2.68 45.21
CA ASN A 299 -3.07 3.45 44.87
C ASN A 299 -3.41 4.48 45.97
N GLY A 300 -3.25 4.13 47.25
CA GLY A 300 -3.53 5.01 48.39
C GLY A 300 -2.57 6.19 48.48
N GLU A 301 -1.29 5.97 48.20
CA GLU A 301 -0.33 7.08 48.12
C GLU A 301 -0.57 7.98 46.92
N TYR A 302 -0.84 7.41 45.75
CA TYR A 302 -1.15 8.17 44.55
C TYR A 302 -2.46 8.95 44.66
N PHE A 303 -3.42 8.44 45.45
CA PHE A 303 -4.69 9.11 45.72
C PHE A 303 -4.51 10.50 46.30
N GLU A 304 -3.50 10.72 47.14
CA GLU A 304 -3.21 12.03 47.72
C GLU A 304 -2.81 13.07 46.66
N PHE A 305 -2.17 12.65 45.57
CA PHE A 305 -1.83 13.52 44.43
C PHE A 305 -3.06 13.89 43.59
N VAL A 306 -3.98 12.94 43.42
CA VAL A 306 -5.25 13.16 42.72
C VAL A 306 -6.20 14.03 43.55
N LYS A 307 -6.30 13.73 44.85
CA LYS A 307 -7.20 14.40 45.81
C LYS A 307 -6.82 15.85 46.07
N SER A 308 -5.52 16.20 46.07
CA SER A 308 -5.10 17.60 46.24
C SER A 308 -5.45 18.49 45.03
N GLY A 309 -5.82 17.89 43.88
CA GLY A 309 -6.01 18.59 42.61
C GLY A 309 -4.71 18.86 41.86
N ASP A 310 -3.55 18.57 42.46
CA ASP A 310 -2.23 18.84 41.90
C ASP A 310 -1.94 18.02 40.64
N TYR A 311 -2.56 16.85 40.49
CA TYR A 311 -2.53 16.08 39.24
C TYR A 311 -2.88 16.94 38.01
N CYS A 312 -3.76 17.93 38.18
CA CYS A 312 -4.22 18.83 37.12
C CYS A 312 -3.35 20.09 36.94
N LEU A 313 -2.33 20.33 37.77
CA LEU A 313 -1.43 21.47 37.64
C LEU A 313 -0.30 21.18 36.65
N ASP A 314 0.07 22.14 35.81
CA ASP A 314 1.10 21.94 34.78
C ASP A 314 2.52 21.84 35.36
N GLU A 315 2.76 22.43 36.54
CA GLU A 315 4.11 22.53 37.13
C GLU A 315 4.76 21.18 37.48
N PHE A 316 3.97 20.11 37.61
CA PHE A 316 4.47 18.77 37.93
C PHE A 316 4.77 17.93 36.70
N TRP A 317 4.36 18.36 35.50
CA TRP A 317 4.46 17.54 34.30
C TRP A 317 5.67 17.93 33.47
N THR A 318 6.27 16.95 32.79
CA THR A 318 7.20 17.27 31.70
C THR A 318 6.44 17.96 30.56
N ALA A 319 7.14 18.67 29.67
CA ALA A 319 6.49 19.35 28.55
C ALA A 319 5.63 18.41 27.69
N GLU A 320 6.15 17.23 27.37
CA GLU A 320 5.42 16.18 26.62
C GLU A 320 4.25 15.60 27.44
N GLY A 321 4.48 15.28 28.72
CA GLY A 321 3.44 14.76 29.61
C GLY A 321 2.27 15.74 29.80
N MET A 322 2.56 17.05 29.87
CA MET A 322 1.55 18.11 29.93
C MET A 322 0.70 18.13 28.66
N GLN A 323 1.33 18.04 27.48
CA GLN A 323 0.62 18.00 26.20
C GLN A 323 -0.30 16.77 26.12
N TRP A 324 0.23 15.59 26.45
CA TRP A 324 -0.54 14.36 26.51
C TRP A 324 -1.73 14.47 27.48
N ARG A 325 -1.50 14.92 28.72
CA ARG A 325 -2.57 15.03 29.74
C ARG A 325 -3.69 15.96 29.28
N LYS A 326 -3.34 17.14 28.73
CA LYS A 326 -4.30 18.11 28.20
C LYS A 326 -5.07 17.55 27.01
N PHE A 327 -4.39 16.88 26.09
CA PHE A 327 -5.00 16.22 24.94
C PHE A 327 -6.01 15.13 25.37
N ARG A 328 -5.67 14.34 26.39
CA ARG A 328 -6.55 13.28 26.92
C ARG A 328 -7.62 13.80 27.87
N ASN A 329 -7.49 15.04 28.35
CA ASN A 329 -8.33 15.63 29.38
C ASN A 329 -8.45 14.72 30.63
N THR A 330 -7.33 14.08 31.00
CA THR A 330 -7.33 13.15 32.14
C THR A 330 -7.13 13.90 33.46
N LYS A 331 -7.83 13.44 34.50
CA LYS A 331 -7.79 14.00 35.87
C LYS A 331 -7.39 12.97 36.94
N ARG A 332 -7.09 11.74 36.52
CA ARG A 332 -6.78 10.57 37.37
C ARG A 332 -6.17 9.45 36.51
N PRO A 333 -5.55 8.42 37.11
CA PRO A 333 -5.13 7.23 36.38
C PRO A 333 -6.25 6.61 35.54
N THR A 334 -5.93 6.15 34.33
CA THR A 334 -6.93 5.70 33.34
C THR A 334 -7.84 4.56 33.83
N PHE A 335 -7.31 3.64 34.63
CA PHE A 335 -8.07 2.50 35.14
C PHE A 335 -8.81 2.78 36.47
N TRP A 336 -8.81 4.02 36.94
CA TRP A 336 -9.64 4.45 38.07
C TRP A 336 -11.02 4.89 37.58
N MET A 337 -12.03 4.10 37.91
CA MET A 337 -13.43 4.33 37.55
C MET A 337 -14.10 5.18 38.62
N ALA A 338 -14.68 6.33 38.27
CA ALA A 338 -15.46 7.13 39.22
C ALA A 338 -16.70 6.34 39.68
N SER A 339 -16.96 6.32 40.99
CA SER A 339 -18.07 5.55 41.60
C SER A 339 -19.13 6.44 42.28
N GLY A 340 -19.09 7.76 42.09
CA GLY A 340 -20.01 8.73 42.65
C GLY A 340 -20.02 10.06 41.87
N PRO A 341 -20.73 11.10 42.35
CA PRO A 341 -20.72 12.45 41.77
C PRO A 341 -19.31 13.01 41.55
N GLU A 342 -19.12 13.77 40.47
CA GLU A 342 -17.82 14.40 40.15
C GLU A 342 -17.39 15.34 41.30
N GLY A 343 -16.15 15.19 41.76
CA GLY A 343 -15.59 15.98 42.87
C GLY A 343 -15.57 15.30 44.24
N LEU A 344 -16.24 14.16 44.43
CA LEU A 344 -16.16 13.40 45.69
C LEU A 344 -14.91 12.51 45.80
N HIS A 345 -14.12 12.40 44.73
CA HIS A 345 -12.93 11.54 44.66
C HIS A 345 -13.19 10.07 45.03
N GLU A 346 -14.39 9.56 44.72
CA GLU A 346 -14.76 8.15 44.93
C GLU A 346 -14.39 7.31 43.71
N TYR A 347 -13.50 6.33 43.89
CA TYR A 347 -12.96 5.52 42.80
C TYR A 347 -13.09 4.01 43.06
N LYS A 348 -13.23 3.26 41.96
CA LYS A 348 -13.12 1.81 41.85
C LYS A 348 -12.00 1.47 40.88
N LEU A 349 -11.43 0.26 40.98
CA LEU A 349 -10.37 -0.18 40.08
C LEU A 349 -10.94 -1.04 38.94
N ARG A 350 -10.66 -0.66 37.69
CA ARG A 350 -10.88 -1.50 36.52
C ARG A 350 -9.79 -2.56 36.45
N THR A 351 -10.07 -3.85 36.66
CA THR A 351 -9.16 -4.95 36.30
C THR A 351 -9.36 -5.31 34.82
N VAL A 352 -8.72 -6.36 34.31
CA VAL A 352 -8.83 -6.77 32.89
C VAL A 352 -10.30 -6.95 32.48
N PHE A 353 -11.13 -7.61 33.31
CA PHE A 353 -12.51 -7.95 32.96
C PHE A 353 -13.57 -7.37 33.87
N GLU A 354 -13.23 -7.00 35.10
CA GLU A 354 -14.21 -6.56 36.10
C GLU A 354 -13.86 -5.18 36.70
N VAL A 355 -14.76 -4.65 37.54
CA VAL A 355 -14.56 -3.42 38.30
C VAL A 355 -14.75 -3.76 39.77
N ILE A 356 -13.68 -3.61 40.56
CA ILE A 356 -13.65 -3.99 41.97
C ILE A 356 -13.58 -2.77 42.88
N ALA A 357 -13.81 -2.97 44.18
CA ALA A 357 -13.51 -1.96 45.19
C ALA A 357 -12.03 -1.57 45.12
N MET A 358 -11.69 -0.30 45.34
CA MET A 358 -10.32 0.18 45.19
C MET A 358 -9.37 -0.49 46.20
N PRO A 359 -8.36 -1.25 45.75
CA PRO A 359 -7.37 -1.83 46.64
C PRO A 359 -6.24 -0.81 46.86
N TRP A 360 -6.31 -0.09 47.98
CA TRP A 360 -5.41 1.04 48.25
C TRP A 360 -3.96 0.66 48.52
N ASP A 361 -3.69 -0.58 48.90
CA ASP A 361 -2.38 -1.17 49.18
C ASP A 361 -1.73 -1.83 47.94
N TRP A 362 -2.46 -1.94 46.83
CA TRP A 362 -1.92 -2.41 45.54
C TRP A 362 -1.12 -1.30 44.86
N PRO A 363 -0.18 -1.67 43.96
CA PRO A 363 0.54 -0.68 43.16
C PRO A 363 -0.42 0.15 42.31
N VAL A 364 -0.11 1.44 42.16
CA VAL A 364 -0.80 2.27 41.18
C VAL A 364 -0.31 1.90 39.78
N GLU A 365 -1.26 1.73 38.85
CA GLU A 365 -0.97 1.45 37.45
C GLU A 365 -1.12 2.72 36.61
N VAL A 366 -0.02 3.20 36.04
CA VAL A 366 0.09 4.48 35.32
C VAL A 366 1.07 4.39 34.16
N ASN A 367 1.03 5.37 33.24
CA ASN A 367 2.07 5.51 32.22
C ASN A 367 3.30 6.29 32.74
N HIS A 368 4.32 6.43 31.88
CA HIS A 368 5.59 7.07 32.25
C HIS A 368 5.42 8.54 32.64
N HIS A 369 4.60 9.30 31.90
CA HIS A 369 4.34 10.70 32.17
C HIS A 369 3.70 10.93 33.54
N GLU A 370 2.69 10.13 33.87
CA GLU A 370 1.98 10.15 35.15
C GLU A 370 2.91 9.80 36.33
N ALA A 371 3.82 8.84 36.15
CA ALA A 371 4.81 8.47 37.15
C ALA A 371 5.84 9.59 37.39
N LYS A 372 6.37 10.20 36.31
CA LYS A 372 7.28 11.36 36.41
C LYS A 372 6.63 12.54 37.11
N ALA A 373 5.35 12.78 36.85
CA ALA A 373 4.61 13.86 37.51
C ALA A 373 4.47 13.63 39.01
N TYR A 374 4.16 12.41 39.43
CA TYR A 374 4.11 12.04 40.83
C TYR A 374 5.47 12.20 41.53
N CYS A 375 6.58 11.82 40.90
CA CYS A 375 7.91 12.04 41.48
C CYS A 375 8.18 13.52 41.79
N GLN A 376 7.85 14.42 40.86
CA GLN A 376 8.01 15.87 41.04
C GLN A 376 7.11 16.41 42.14
N TRP A 377 5.84 15.97 42.16
CA TRP A 377 4.89 16.34 43.20
C TRP A 377 5.34 15.87 44.58
N LYS A 378 5.75 14.60 44.71
CA LYS A 378 6.19 14.00 45.97
C LYS A 378 7.45 14.69 46.49
N GLN A 379 8.39 15.07 45.61
CA GLN A 379 9.56 15.85 46.00
C GLN A 379 9.18 17.20 46.62
N LYS A 380 8.22 17.92 46.01
CA LYS A 380 7.71 19.20 46.52
C LYS A 380 6.96 19.00 47.83
N LYS A 381 6.10 17.99 47.92
CA LYS A 381 5.33 17.64 49.12
C LYS A 381 6.22 17.31 50.31
N ASP A 382 7.29 16.56 50.08
CA ASP A 382 8.26 16.18 51.11
C ASP A 382 9.28 17.28 51.42
N ASN A 383 9.24 18.41 50.70
CA ASN A 383 10.20 19.51 50.78
C ASN A 383 11.66 19.00 50.69
N SER A 384 11.89 18.01 49.83
CA SER A 384 13.16 17.29 49.71
C SER A 384 14.17 18.07 48.87
N LYS A 385 15.43 18.12 49.32
CA LYS A 385 16.56 18.64 48.54
C LYS A 385 17.08 17.64 47.50
N LEU A 386 16.72 16.35 47.64
CA LEU A 386 17.09 15.31 46.70
C LEU A 386 16.12 15.29 45.53
N LYS A 387 16.61 14.97 44.33
CA LYS A 387 15.80 14.86 43.12
C LYS A 387 15.11 13.51 43.07
N TYR A 388 13.79 13.49 43.11
CA TYR A 388 13.00 12.26 42.98
C TYR A 388 12.76 11.93 41.51
N ARG A 389 12.98 10.67 41.15
CA ARG A 389 12.82 10.15 39.78
C ARG A 389 12.45 8.67 39.81
N LEU A 390 12.24 8.10 38.63
CA LEU A 390 12.13 6.65 38.45
C LEU A 390 13.50 5.99 38.61
N LEU A 391 13.54 4.68 38.83
CA LEU A 391 14.82 3.94 38.87
C LEU A 391 15.54 3.99 37.52
N THR A 392 16.87 3.94 37.55
CA THR A 392 17.64 3.58 36.36
C THR A 392 17.68 2.07 36.18
N GLU A 393 17.99 1.58 34.97
CA GLU A 393 18.17 0.15 34.67
C GLU A 393 19.21 -0.49 35.60
N GLY A 394 20.34 0.21 35.81
CA GLY A 394 21.39 -0.24 36.72
C GLY A 394 20.92 -0.33 38.18
N GLU A 395 20.18 0.67 38.66
CA GLU A 395 19.61 0.64 40.01
C GLU A 395 18.60 -0.48 40.16
N PHE A 396 17.70 -0.67 39.20
CA PHE A 396 16.73 -1.78 39.21
C PHE A 396 17.44 -3.14 39.28
N ALA A 397 18.43 -3.36 38.43
CA ALA A 397 19.24 -4.58 38.43
C ALA A 397 19.97 -4.80 39.77
N SER A 398 20.47 -3.74 40.41
CA SER A 398 21.10 -3.84 41.75
C SER A 398 20.15 -4.31 42.85
N GLN A 399 18.84 -4.12 42.67
CA GLN A 399 17.83 -4.52 43.66
C GLN A 399 17.36 -5.97 43.49
N GLN A 400 17.70 -6.63 42.37
CA GLN A 400 17.35 -8.02 42.14
C GLN A 400 18.30 -8.96 42.89
N LYS A 401 17.82 -9.59 43.97
CA LYS A 401 18.63 -10.47 44.84
C LYS A 401 18.56 -11.97 44.50
N TYR A 402 18.06 -12.34 43.32
CA TYR A 402 17.87 -13.73 42.93
C TYR A 402 19.18 -14.40 42.47
N ASN A 403 19.41 -15.65 42.89
CA ASN A 403 20.44 -16.54 42.33
C ASN A 403 19.87 -17.23 41.07
N GLY A 404 20.29 -16.79 39.89
CA GLY A 404 19.70 -17.24 38.61
C GLY A 404 18.43 -16.47 38.23
N ASP A 405 17.68 -17.00 37.27
CA ASP A 405 16.43 -16.42 36.77
C ASP A 405 15.22 -17.07 37.45
N PRO A 406 14.38 -16.32 38.18
CA PRO A 406 13.30 -16.90 38.99
C PRO A 406 12.21 -17.61 38.18
N VAL A 407 12.12 -17.37 36.87
CA VAL A 407 11.12 -18.00 35.98
C VAL A 407 11.67 -19.19 35.21
N LEU A 408 12.96 -19.52 35.37
CA LEU A 408 13.56 -20.74 34.84
C LEU A 408 13.33 -21.91 35.79
N GLN A 409 12.63 -22.92 35.31
CA GLN A 409 12.38 -24.13 36.06
C GLN A 409 13.62 -25.04 36.10
N GLN A 410 13.89 -25.67 37.24
CA GLN A 410 15.06 -26.54 37.42
C GLN A 410 14.77 -28.04 37.19
N THR A 411 13.52 -28.52 37.27
CA THR A 411 13.15 -29.94 37.05
C THR A 411 11.73 -30.10 36.46
N SER A 412 11.47 -31.29 35.88
CA SER A 412 10.29 -31.74 35.08
C SER A 412 8.98 -30.94 35.25
N TYR A 413 8.33 -30.64 34.10
CA TYR A 413 7.10 -29.83 33.91
C TYR A 413 5.82 -30.34 34.58
N SER A 414 5.91 -31.09 35.68
CA SER A 414 4.78 -31.38 36.56
C SER A 414 4.42 -30.13 37.38
N ALA A 415 3.11 -29.83 37.45
CA ALA A 415 2.36 -28.84 38.24
C ALA A 415 3.15 -27.78 39.04
N PRO A 416 2.71 -26.49 39.03
CA PRO A 416 3.46 -25.38 39.63
C PRO A 416 3.92 -25.71 41.05
N GLN A 417 5.25 -25.83 41.23
CA GLN A 417 5.84 -25.80 42.56
C GLN A 417 5.47 -24.46 43.20
N SER A 418 5.14 -24.51 44.48
CA SER A 418 4.79 -23.37 45.32
C SER A 418 5.89 -22.30 45.33
N ILE A 419 5.92 -21.42 44.32
CA ILE A 419 6.56 -20.12 44.44
C ILE A 419 5.49 -19.22 45.05
N SER A 420 5.27 -19.39 46.36
CA SER A 420 4.18 -18.73 47.10
C SER A 420 4.38 -17.22 47.26
N GLU A 421 5.48 -16.66 46.75
CA GLU A 421 5.83 -15.27 47.00
C GLU A 421 5.74 -14.40 45.73
N ILE A 422 6.08 -14.89 44.52
CA ILE A 422 6.21 -14.03 43.31
C ILE A 422 5.06 -14.23 42.31
N ASN A 423 4.40 -13.14 41.93
CA ASN A 423 3.24 -13.13 41.04
C ASN A 423 3.62 -13.22 39.54
N PHE A 424 4.44 -14.18 39.13
CA PHE A 424 4.77 -14.38 37.71
C PHE A 424 3.93 -15.46 37.04
N ASN A 425 4.02 -15.55 35.70
CA ASN A 425 3.44 -16.63 34.90
C ASN A 425 1.93 -16.78 35.14
N PHE A 426 1.25 -15.63 35.27
CA PHE A 426 -0.19 -15.56 35.39
C PHE A 426 -0.72 -16.38 36.58
N HIS A 427 -0.04 -16.24 37.73
CA HIS A 427 -0.46 -16.87 38.98
C HIS A 427 -1.72 -16.19 39.56
N TRP A 428 -1.74 -14.86 39.58
CA TRP A 428 -2.96 -14.10 39.82
C TRP A 428 -3.29 -13.29 38.58
N SER A 429 -4.58 -13.06 38.32
CA SER A 429 -5.02 -12.17 37.23
C SER A 429 -5.11 -10.70 37.65
N SER A 430 -4.41 -10.35 38.73
CA SER A 430 -4.36 -9.02 39.31
C SER A 430 -3.00 -8.73 39.95
N PRO A 431 -2.70 -7.45 40.21
CA PRO A 431 -1.68 -7.09 41.17
C PRO A 431 -1.97 -7.66 42.58
N THR A 432 -0.95 -7.64 43.43
CA THR A 432 -1.03 -7.94 44.86
C THR A 432 -0.58 -6.72 45.71
N PRO A 433 -0.78 -6.73 47.04
CA PRO A 433 -0.25 -5.69 47.92
C PRO A 433 1.27 -5.50 47.75
N VAL A 434 1.74 -4.25 47.82
CA VAL A 434 3.13 -3.89 47.48
C VAL A 434 4.21 -4.40 48.45
N ASP A 435 3.81 -4.96 49.59
CA ASP A 435 4.67 -5.56 50.61
C ASP A 435 5.07 -7.01 50.29
N GLU A 436 4.42 -7.65 49.30
CA GLU A 436 4.62 -9.06 49.02
C GLU A 436 5.85 -9.35 48.12
N THR A 437 6.21 -8.53 47.11
CA THR A 437 7.49 -8.65 46.36
C THR A 437 7.95 -7.39 45.59
N PRO A 438 9.25 -7.29 45.21
CA PRO A 438 9.76 -6.24 44.34
C PRO A 438 9.74 -6.56 42.82
N CYS A 439 9.27 -7.73 42.37
CA CYS A 439 9.22 -8.13 40.94
C CYS A 439 7.97 -9.00 40.67
N GLY A 440 7.42 -8.94 39.45
CA GLY A 440 6.26 -9.73 39.02
C GLY A 440 4.90 -9.23 39.46
N ASN A 441 4.81 -8.10 40.17
CA ASN A 441 3.52 -7.50 40.50
C ASN A 441 2.99 -6.65 39.32
N VAL A 442 3.72 -5.60 38.97
CA VAL A 442 3.55 -4.79 37.76
C VAL A 442 4.92 -4.39 37.23
N TRP A 443 5.02 -4.07 35.95
CA TRP A 443 6.26 -3.56 35.37
C TRP A 443 6.77 -2.33 36.09
N HIS A 444 8.09 -2.23 36.27
CA HIS A 444 8.73 -1.00 36.73
C HIS A 444 9.01 -0.07 35.56
N LEU A 445 8.42 1.12 35.59
CA LEU A 445 8.82 2.22 34.70
C LEU A 445 10.23 2.70 35.07
N LEU A 446 11.12 2.79 34.08
CA LEU A 446 12.51 3.20 34.27
C LEU A 446 12.80 4.59 33.66
N GLU A 447 13.87 5.22 34.13
CA GLU A 447 14.35 6.51 33.64
C GLU A 447 15.03 6.37 32.25
N ASP A 448 15.59 5.20 31.96
CA ASP A 448 16.35 4.89 30.74
C ASP A 448 15.47 4.93 29.48
N GLN A 449 16.03 5.48 28.41
CA GLN A 449 15.51 5.28 27.06
C GLN A 449 15.95 3.91 26.55
N PHE A 450 15.16 3.25 25.72
CA PHE A 450 15.53 1.95 25.16
C PHE A 450 16.82 2.05 24.34
N ASN A 451 17.77 1.15 24.62
CA ASN A 451 19.14 1.32 24.18
C ASN A 451 19.85 -0.03 23.95
N PRO A 452 20.82 -0.10 23.01
CA PRO A 452 21.61 -1.30 22.79
C PRO A 452 22.68 -1.48 23.88
N LEU A 453 22.95 -2.72 24.29
CA LEU A 453 24.11 -3.05 25.11
C LEU A 453 25.41 -3.02 24.28
N THR A 454 26.57 -2.98 24.94
CA THR A 454 27.87 -3.10 24.25
C THR A 454 27.94 -4.48 23.61
N HIS A 455 28.35 -4.54 22.34
CA HIS A 455 28.33 -5.75 21.51
C HIS A 455 26.92 -6.31 21.20
N PHE A 456 25.87 -5.51 21.33
CA PHE A 456 24.55 -5.84 20.78
C PHE A 456 24.65 -6.24 19.30
N LYS A 457 23.93 -7.30 18.92
CA LYS A 457 23.81 -7.79 17.54
C LYS A 457 22.35 -8.03 17.23
N VAL A 458 21.92 -7.57 16.06
CA VAL A 458 20.55 -7.76 15.57
C VAL A 458 20.31 -9.23 15.23
N HIS A 459 19.15 -9.76 15.63
CA HIS A 459 18.77 -11.11 15.24
C HIS A 459 18.40 -11.18 13.75
N SER A 460 18.97 -12.14 13.01
CA SER A 460 18.77 -12.28 11.55
C SER A 460 17.31 -12.53 11.13
N LEU A 461 16.55 -13.27 11.95
CA LEU A 461 15.14 -13.56 11.71
C LEU A 461 14.17 -12.44 12.12
N TYR A 462 14.61 -11.44 12.88
CA TYR A 462 13.71 -10.42 13.44
C TYR A 462 14.43 -9.09 13.65
N ASP A 463 14.79 -8.43 12.55
CA ASP A 463 15.60 -7.21 12.61
C ASP A 463 14.82 -5.96 13.04
N ASP A 464 13.49 -6.03 12.98
CA ASP A 464 12.55 -4.96 13.34
C ASP A 464 12.02 -5.02 14.79
N PHE A 465 12.45 -5.98 15.62
CA PHE A 465 12.00 -6.07 17.03
C PHE A 465 12.62 -4.97 17.92
N SER A 466 13.95 -4.89 17.99
CA SER A 466 14.64 -3.95 18.91
C SER A 466 15.15 -2.70 18.22
N THR A 467 15.74 -2.84 17.03
CA THR A 467 16.50 -1.76 16.41
C THR A 467 15.70 -0.51 16.04
N PRO A 468 14.44 -0.60 15.58
CA PRO A 468 13.65 0.59 15.26
C PRO A 468 13.38 1.46 16.49
N CYS A 469 13.34 0.84 17.67
CA CYS A 469 12.96 1.51 18.92
C CYS A 469 14.16 2.11 19.67
N PHE A 470 15.39 1.98 19.15
CA PHE A 470 16.55 2.77 19.56
C PHE A 470 16.50 4.19 18.96
N ASP A 471 15.39 4.88 19.19
CA ASP A 471 15.03 6.16 18.57
C ASP A 471 15.07 7.36 19.53
N GLY A 472 15.39 7.12 20.81
CA GLY A 472 15.39 8.15 21.85
C GLY A 472 13.99 8.60 22.28
N LYS A 473 12.94 7.90 21.85
CA LYS A 473 11.53 8.22 22.14
C LYS A 473 10.80 7.04 22.81
N HIS A 474 11.43 5.88 22.98
CA HIS A 474 10.91 4.78 23.79
C HIS A 474 11.61 4.72 25.15
N ASN A 475 10.84 4.46 26.21
CA ASN A 475 11.35 4.28 27.57
C ASN A 475 11.29 2.82 27.98
N MET A 476 12.27 2.43 28.82
CA MET A 476 12.38 1.04 29.27
C MET A 476 11.41 0.72 30.41
N ILE A 477 10.95 -0.53 30.41
CA ILE A 477 10.28 -1.17 31.53
C ILE A 477 10.99 -2.48 31.88
N ALA A 478 10.98 -2.86 33.16
CA ALA A 478 11.63 -4.08 33.63
C ALA A 478 10.88 -4.77 34.79
N GLY A 479 11.13 -6.06 34.98
CA GLY A 479 10.67 -6.83 36.15
C GLY A 479 9.34 -7.58 36.01
N GLY A 480 8.67 -7.48 34.86
CA GLY A 480 7.41 -8.14 34.55
C GLY A 480 6.22 -7.67 35.41
N SER A 481 5.02 -8.04 34.97
CA SER A 481 3.75 -7.86 35.67
C SER A 481 3.13 -9.21 36.07
N PHE A 482 2.00 -9.13 36.77
CA PHE A 482 1.21 -10.30 37.17
C PHE A 482 0.79 -11.21 36.01
N ILE A 483 0.72 -10.64 34.80
CA ILE A 483 0.34 -11.36 33.59
C ILE A 483 1.52 -11.70 32.68
N SER A 484 2.72 -11.17 32.96
CA SER A 484 3.93 -11.53 32.21
C SER A 484 4.21 -13.02 32.34
N CYS A 485 4.44 -13.65 31.18
CA CYS A 485 4.63 -15.09 31.07
C CYS A 485 5.95 -15.41 30.37
N GLY A 486 6.55 -16.57 30.70
CA GLY A 486 7.75 -17.05 30.01
C GLY A 486 8.91 -16.07 30.13
N HIS A 487 9.50 -15.68 29.01
CA HIS A 487 10.65 -14.80 28.94
C HIS A 487 10.32 -13.37 29.40
N GLU A 488 9.10 -12.90 29.18
CA GLU A 488 8.67 -11.57 29.59
C GLU A 488 8.77 -11.36 31.12
N ALA A 489 8.61 -12.44 31.87
CA ALA A 489 8.80 -12.47 33.32
C ALA A 489 10.25 -12.72 33.77
N SER A 490 11.18 -12.88 32.81
CA SER A 490 12.60 -13.10 33.09
C SER A 490 13.24 -11.87 33.72
N ARG A 491 14.21 -12.10 34.59
CA ARG A 491 15.07 -11.03 35.10
C ARG A 491 15.87 -10.30 34.00
N TRP A 492 16.06 -10.95 32.85
CA TRP A 492 16.80 -10.43 31.70
C TRP A 492 15.92 -9.59 30.77
N ALA A 493 14.60 -9.63 30.93
CA ALA A 493 13.65 -8.98 30.05
C ALA A 493 13.89 -7.46 29.99
N ARG A 494 14.15 -6.97 28.78
CA ARG A 494 14.32 -5.55 28.47
C ARG A 494 13.28 -5.12 27.45
N PHE A 495 12.18 -4.56 27.94
CA PHE A 495 11.06 -4.10 27.11
C PHE A 495 10.97 -2.59 27.08
N HIS A 496 10.24 -2.08 26.11
CA HIS A 496 10.17 -0.66 25.83
C HIS A 496 8.81 -0.27 25.25
N PHE A 497 8.35 0.92 25.61
CA PHE A 497 7.11 1.49 25.08
C PHE A 497 7.25 3.01 24.94
N ARG A 498 6.38 3.61 24.13
CA ARG A 498 6.19 5.06 24.15
C ARG A 498 5.73 5.51 25.54
N PRO A 499 6.22 6.65 26.06
CA PRO A 499 5.88 7.15 27.39
C PRO A 499 4.38 7.28 27.70
N HIS A 500 3.56 7.49 26.67
CA HIS A 500 2.11 7.65 26.78
C HIS A 500 1.30 6.36 26.71
N PHE A 501 1.90 5.22 26.34
CA PHE A 501 1.17 3.95 26.31
C PHE A 501 0.96 3.41 27.73
N TYR A 502 -0.25 2.91 27.97
CA TYR A 502 -0.54 2.13 29.17
C TYR A 502 0.03 0.74 29.03
N GLN A 503 0.57 0.23 30.13
CA GLN A 503 0.96 -1.16 30.34
C GLN A 503 0.45 -1.59 31.73
N HIS A 504 0.61 -2.85 32.11
CA HIS A 504 0.48 -3.27 33.50
C HIS A 504 1.70 -2.80 34.31
N SER A 505 1.86 -1.48 34.44
CA SER A 505 3.08 -0.83 34.92
C SER A 505 2.83 0.11 36.09
N GLY A 506 3.68 0.01 37.10
CA GLY A 506 3.79 0.92 38.22
C GLY A 506 5.23 1.45 38.33
N PHE A 507 5.56 2.01 39.49
CA PHE A 507 6.88 2.57 39.69
C PHE A 507 7.30 2.64 41.16
N ARG A 508 8.60 2.80 41.34
CA ARG A 508 9.28 3.10 42.61
C ARG A 508 10.02 4.42 42.42
N ILE A 509 10.22 5.13 43.53
CA ILE A 509 10.91 6.42 43.53
C ILE A 509 12.35 6.21 43.95
N ALA A 510 13.30 6.80 43.22
CA ALA A 510 14.71 6.80 43.57
C ALA A 510 15.27 8.22 43.64
N ALA A 511 16.35 8.38 44.40
CA ALA A 511 17.09 9.63 44.51
C ALA A 511 18.57 9.35 44.84
N THR A 512 19.49 10.00 44.11
CA THR A 512 20.93 9.89 44.37
C THR A 512 21.31 10.76 45.58
N LEU A 513 22.09 10.22 46.53
CA LEU A 513 22.34 10.89 47.82
C LEU A 513 23.24 12.13 47.72
N ASP A 514 24.02 12.25 46.64
CA ASP A 514 24.83 13.45 46.36
C ASP A 514 24.03 14.60 45.70
N GLY A 515 22.72 14.41 45.48
CA GLY A 515 21.84 15.39 44.84
C GLY A 515 21.94 15.46 43.31
N SER A 516 22.71 14.56 42.69
CA SER A 516 22.76 14.45 41.22
C SER A 516 21.39 14.10 40.62
N ALA A 517 21.17 14.56 39.39
CA ALA A 517 19.88 14.41 38.71
C ALA A 517 19.61 12.98 38.21
N ASP A 518 20.66 12.19 37.98
CA ASP A 518 20.60 10.81 37.54
C ASP A 518 21.66 9.96 38.28
N ASN A 519 21.58 8.65 38.11
CA ASN A 519 22.57 7.68 38.58
C ASN A 519 22.85 6.67 37.48
N GLY A 520 23.28 7.17 36.32
CA GLY A 520 23.61 6.33 35.15
C GLY A 520 22.43 5.95 34.26
N SER A 521 21.39 6.80 34.15
CA SER A 521 20.32 6.59 33.16
C SER A 521 20.87 6.79 31.75
N PHE A 522 20.54 5.89 30.83
CA PHE A 522 20.93 6.00 29.44
C PHE A 522 19.96 6.88 28.65
N LYS A 523 20.49 7.88 27.92
CA LYS A 523 19.77 8.70 26.96
C LYS A 523 20.50 8.63 25.62
N LEU A 524 19.77 8.33 24.54
CA LEU A 524 20.34 8.29 23.20
C LEU A 524 20.62 9.72 22.73
N ASN A 525 21.87 10.02 22.35
CA ASN A 525 22.20 11.29 21.71
C ASN A 525 21.56 11.35 20.31
N SER A 526 21.15 12.53 19.85
CA SER A 526 20.53 12.70 18.52
C SER A 526 21.40 12.19 17.36
N SER A 527 22.72 12.08 17.57
CA SER A 527 23.70 11.50 16.63
C SER A 527 23.89 9.98 16.70
N GLU A 528 23.37 9.32 17.74
CA GLU A 528 23.54 7.88 18.03
C GLU A 528 22.29 7.05 17.71
N THR A 529 21.30 7.65 17.06
CA THR A 529 20.11 6.92 16.59
C THR A 529 20.55 5.81 15.61
N TYR A 530 20.14 4.57 15.87
CA TYR A 530 20.58 3.36 15.14
C TYR A 530 20.23 3.40 13.64
N VAL A 531 19.34 4.31 13.25
CA VAL A 531 19.09 4.73 11.85
C VAL A 531 20.40 5.12 11.13
N HIS A 532 21.43 5.59 11.84
CA HIS A 532 22.74 5.87 11.28
C HIS A 532 23.62 4.63 11.03
N ALA A 533 23.42 3.49 11.71
CA ALA A 533 24.30 2.32 11.59
C ALA A 533 24.03 1.48 10.33
N LYS A 534 22.76 1.23 9.95
CA LYS A 534 22.42 0.64 8.63
C LYS A 534 22.85 1.57 7.49
N ARG A 535 22.78 2.90 7.71
CA ARG A 535 23.31 3.88 6.75
C ARG A 535 24.83 3.83 6.70
N ALA A 536 25.53 3.66 7.81
CA ALA A 536 26.98 3.59 7.90
C ALA A 536 27.54 2.29 7.30
N SER A 537 26.92 1.13 7.48
CA SER A 537 27.39 -0.12 6.83
C SER A 537 27.10 -0.14 5.33
N ALA A 538 25.97 0.44 4.90
CA ALA A 538 25.68 0.67 3.49
C ALA A 538 26.65 1.72 2.90
N LEU A 539 26.97 2.78 3.66
CA LEU A 539 27.96 3.80 3.29
C LEU A 539 29.37 3.23 3.27
N ASP A 540 29.76 2.32 4.17
CA ASP A 540 31.07 1.64 4.18
C ASP A 540 31.19 0.65 3.02
N GLN A 541 30.12 -0.07 2.68
CA GLN A 541 30.05 -0.86 1.44
C GLN A 541 30.06 0.02 0.18
N MET A 542 29.59 1.27 0.27
CA MET A 542 29.69 2.29 -0.78
C MET A 542 31.04 3.04 -0.78
N ASN A 543 31.80 3.02 0.32
CA ASN A 543 33.05 3.74 0.50
C ASN A 543 34.22 2.92 -0.07
N LYS A 544 34.16 2.64 -1.38
CA LYS A 544 35.12 1.79 -2.08
C LYS A 544 36.52 2.44 -2.29
N GLY A 545 36.72 3.66 -1.77
CA GLY A 545 37.95 4.44 -1.88
C GLY A 545 38.27 4.96 -3.30
N PRO A 546 39.33 5.77 -3.47
CA PRO A 546 39.70 6.35 -4.76
C PRO A 546 40.06 5.33 -5.85
N GLU A 547 40.59 4.16 -5.45
CA GLU A 547 40.97 3.06 -6.35
C GLU A 547 39.76 2.41 -7.03
N TRP A 548 38.56 2.51 -6.44
CA TRP A 548 37.35 1.99 -7.08
C TRP A 548 36.98 2.77 -8.35
N PHE A 549 37.21 4.08 -8.39
CA PHE A 549 36.95 4.90 -9.58
C PHE A 549 37.82 4.47 -10.76
N LYS A 550 38.97 3.83 -10.49
CA LYS A 550 39.87 3.28 -11.52
C LYS A 550 39.44 1.89 -12.04
N LYS A 551 38.47 1.22 -11.40
CA LYS A 551 37.92 -0.08 -11.87
C LYS A 551 36.80 0.07 -12.90
N ILE A 552 36.40 1.31 -13.22
CA ILE A 552 35.40 1.58 -14.25
C ILE A 552 36.14 1.63 -15.60
N ASP A 553 36.32 0.46 -16.22
CA ASP A 553 36.98 0.35 -17.53
C ASP A 553 36.14 0.96 -18.67
N GLN A 554 34.84 1.15 -18.44
CA GLN A 554 33.90 1.84 -19.35
C GLN A 554 33.01 2.80 -18.54
N PRO A 555 33.28 4.12 -18.55
CA PRO A 555 32.41 5.09 -17.89
C PRO A 555 31.03 5.15 -18.55
N LEU A 556 30.00 5.47 -17.77
CA LEU A 556 28.65 5.72 -18.29
C LEU A 556 28.63 6.89 -19.29
N GLU A 557 29.55 7.83 -19.14
CA GLU A 557 29.78 8.91 -20.09
C GLU A 557 30.92 8.52 -21.05
N PRO A 558 30.62 8.18 -22.32
CA PRO A 558 31.65 7.80 -23.29
C PRO A 558 32.51 9.01 -23.68
N SER A 559 33.74 8.76 -24.17
CA SER A 559 34.55 9.82 -24.76
C SER A 559 33.85 10.42 -25.99
N PRO A 560 34.13 11.68 -26.37
CA PRO A 560 33.52 12.29 -27.56
C PRO A 560 33.71 11.48 -28.84
N GLU A 561 34.83 10.77 -28.97
CA GLU A 561 35.11 9.88 -30.11
C GLU A 561 34.22 8.64 -30.09
N ILE A 562 34.07 7.98 -28.93
CA ILE A 562 33.14 6.85 -28.77
C ILE A 562 31.72 7.33 -29.04
N LEU A 563 31.30 8.46 -28.47
CA LEU A 563 29.97 9.03 -28.68
C LEU A 563 29.68 9.27 -30.17
N LYS A 564 30.63 9.87 -30.90
CA LYS A 564 30.54 10.05 -32.36
C LYS A 564 30.36 8.72 -33.09
N ASN A 565 31.15 7.71 -32.74
CA ASN A 565 31.06 6.38 -33.36
C ASN A 565 29.72 5.68 -33.06
N LEU A 566 29.19 5.83 -31.84
CA LEU A 566 27.88 5.28 -31.46
C LEU A 566 26.75 5.92 -32.30
N PHE A 567 26.77 7.25 -32.46
CA PHE A 567 25.80 7.95 -33.29
C PHE A 567 25.92 7.58 -34.77
N GLN A 568 27.14 7.55 -35.32
CA GLN A 568 27.36 7.20 -36.72
C GLN A 568 26.89 5.77 -37.04
N ALA A 569 27.28 4.78 -36.22
CA ALA A 569 26.87 3.39 -36.42
C ALA A 569 25.34 3.22 -36.35
N THR A 570 24.69 3.95 -35.44
CA THR A 570 23.21 3.94 -35.32
C THR A 570 22.56 4.60 -36.54
N GLN A 571 23.10 5.73 -37.00
CA GLN A 571 22.63 6.44 -38.19
C GLN A 571 22.72 5.55 -39.44
N ASP A 572 23.87 4.94 -39.68
CA ASP A 572 24.10 4.08 -40.84
C ASP A 572 23.08 2.94 -40.86
N ARG A 573 22.81 2.34 -39.69
CA ARG A 573 21.82 1.27 -39.56
C ARG A 573 20.38 1.72 -39.79
N ILE A 574 20.00 2.90 -39.31
CA ILE A 574 18.66 3.46 -39.54
C ILE A 574 18.46 3.75 -41.03
N LEU A 575 19.48 4.29 -41.71
CA LEU A 575 19.41 4.57 -43.15
C LEU A 575 19.28 3.28 -43.98
N ASP A 576 20.08 2.26 -43.66
CA ASP A 576 19.99 0.92 -44.25
C ASP A 576 18.60 0.27 -44.05
N PHE A 577 18.02 0.42 -42.86
CA PHE A 577 16.66 -0.03 -42.60
C PHE A 577 15.64 0.67 -43.51
N TYR A 578 15.70 2.00 -43.64
CA TYR A 578 14.75 2.74 -44.49
C TYR A 578 14.89 2.43 -45.98
N SER A 579 16.09 2.11 -46.48
CA SER A 579 16.27 1.76 -47.90
C SER A 579 15.61 0.43 -48.28
N HIS A 580 15.46 -0.49 -47.33
CA HIS A 580 14.85 -1.81 -47.54
C HIS A 580 13.46 -1.95 -46.91
N TYR A 581 12.97 -0.91 -46.24
CA TYR A 581 11.76 -1.00 -45.43
C TYR A 581 10.51 -1.37 -46.24
N GLY A 582 10.43 -0.93 -47.50
CA GLY A 582 9.32 -1.25 -48.41
C GLY A 582 9.33 -2.69 -48.96
N ASP A 583 10.44 -3.41 -48.80
CA ASP A 583 10.59 -4.81 -49.23
C ASP A 583 10.19 -5.80 -48.13
N MET A 584 9.94 -5.32 -46.92
CA MET A 584 9.50 -6.13 -45.79
C MET A 584 8.03 -6.55 -45.93
N LYS A 585 7.61 -7.60 -45.21
CA LYS A 585 6.20 -7.98 -45.14
C LYS A 585 5.40 -6.95 -44.36
N ALA A 586 4.33 -6.40 -44.95
CA ALA A 586 3.48 -5.40 -44.32
C ALA A 586 2.87 -5.86 -42.97
N SER A 587 2.62 -7.16 -42.81
CA SER A 587 2.07 -7.79 -41.60
C SER A 587 3.12 -8.16 -40.54
N GLY A 588 4.42 -8.09 -40.87
CA GLY A 588 5.48 -8.77 -40.12
C GLY A 588 5.46 -10.29 -40.29
N THR A 589 6.59 -10.94 -40.00
CA THR A 589 6.76 -12.41 -40.21
C THR A 589 6.15 -13.25 -39.08
N ALA A 590 5.93 -12.70 -37.89
CA ALA A 590 5.30 -13.43 -36.78
C ALA A 590 3.76 -13.43 -36.84
N HIS A 591 3.16 -12.64 -37.73
CA HIS A 591 1.71 -12.60 -37.90
C HIS A 591 1.19 -13.83 -38.63
N ASP A 592 0.06 -14.34 -38.14
CA ASP A 592 -0.77 -15.37 -38.75
C ASP A 592 -1.96 -14.70 -39.46
N PRO A 593 -1.96 -14.67 -40.80
CA PRO A 593 -3.04 -14.09 -41.59
C PRO A 593 -4.41 -14.76 -41.41
N GLN A 594 -4.44 -16.05 -41.05
CA GLN A 594 -5.67 -16.82 -40.86
C GLN A 594 -6.34 -16.49 -39.54
N LYS A 595 -5.54 -16.38 -38.47
CA LYS A 595 -6.05 -16.11 -37.12
C LYS A 595 -6.14 -14.61 -36.82
N ASN A 596 -5.46 -13.77 -37.59
CA ASN A 596 -5.19 -12.38 -37.25
C ASN A 596 -4.50 -12.23 -35.87
N PHE A 597 -3.59 -13.17 -35.56
CA PHE A 597 -2.85 -13.27 -34.30
C PHE A 597 -1.36 -13.57 -34.57
N VAL A 598 -0.59 -13.83 -33.51
CA VAL A 598 0.78 -14.34 -33.63
C VAL A 598 0.73 -15.84 -33.98
N ARG A 599 1.62 -16.31 -34.86
CA ARG A 599 1.68 -17.74 -35.24
C ARG A 599 1.97 -18.62 -34.02
N ASP A 600 1.31 -19.76 -33.92
CA ASP A 600 1.48 -20.67 -32.77
C ASP A 600 2.90 -21.28 -32.69
N ASP A 601 3.58 -21.40 -33.83
CA ASP A 601 4.96 -21.87 -33.93
C ASP A 601 6.00 -20.77 -33.67
N PHE A 602 5.55 -19.52 -33.49
CA PHE A 602 6.43 -18.41 -33.18
C PHE A 602 7.08 -18.62 -31.82
N LYS A 603 8.40 -18.76 -31.83
CA LYS A 603 9.24 -18.71 -30.64
C LYS A 603 9.98 -17.38 -30.67
N VAL A 604 9.70 -16.51 -29.69
CA VAL A 604 10.62 -15.41 -29.38
C VAL A 604 12.01 -16.04 -29.21
N PRO A 605 13.10 -15.46 -29.75
CA PRO A 605 14.45 -15.92 -29.47
C PRO A 605 14.70 -15.93 -27.94
N TYR A 606 14.39 -17.05 -27.29
CA TYR A 606 14.33 -17.21 -25.83
C TYR A 606 15.73 -17.08 -25.20
N GLN A 607 16.77 -17.05 -26.04
CA GLN A 607 18.16 -16.86 -25.66
C GLN A 607 18.57 -15.38 -25.52
N VAL A 608 17.83 -14.42 -26.07
CA VAL A 608 18.20 -12.99 -26.06
C VAL A 608 17.98 -12.32 -24.70
N VAL A 609 17.09 -12.85 -23.85
CA VAL A 609 16.53 -12.09 -22.70
C VAL A 609 16.79 -12.74 -21.33
N LYS A 610 17.47 -13.90 -21.26
CA LYS A 610 17.49 -14.69 -20.01
C LYS A 610 18.39 -14.14 -18.89
N ASN A 611 19.44 -13.39 -19.21
CA ASN A 611 20.46 -12.99 -18.23
C ASN A 611 20.67 -11.48 -18.24
N PHE A 612 20.61 -10.85 -17.06
CA PHE A 612 21.06 -9.47 -16.86
C PHE A 612 22.59 -9.40 -17.11
N PRO A 613 23.08 -8.71 -18.16
CA PRO A 613 24.49 -8.74 -18.51
C PRO A 613 25.32 -7.99 -17.46
N ARG A 614 26.37 -8.63 -16.94
CA ARG A 614 27.37 -8.00 -16.06
C ARG A 614 28.55 -7.38 -16.82
N GLN A 615 28.72 -7.76 -18.08
CA GLN A 615 29.84 -7.34 -18.94
C GLN A 615 29.29 -6.62 -20.17
N PRO A 616 30.03 -5.64 -20.72
CA PRO A 616 29.60 -4.91 -21.91
C PRO A 616 29.48 -5.85 -23.11
N GLN A 617 28.58 -5.49 -24.02
CA GLN A 617 28.39 -6.16 -25.31
C GLN A 617 28.59 -5.14 -26.43
N HIS A 618 28.95 -5.60 -27.64
CA HIS A 618 29.17 -4.70 -28.76
C HIS A 618 27.84 -4.14 -29.30
N LEU A 619 27.79 -2.81 -29.51
CA LEU A 619 26.60 -2.15 -30.06
C LEU A 619 26.19 -2.71 -31.43
N SER A 620 27.15 -3.08 -32.29
CA SER A 620 26.89 -3.66 -33.61
C SER A 620 26.00 -4.91 -33.53
N ASP A 621 26.24 -5.77 -32.54
CA ASP A 621 25.50 -7.01 -32.36
C ASP A 621 24.06 -6.72 -31.90
N GLN A 622 23.90 -5.70 -31.04
CA GLN A 622 22.58 -5.27 -30.57
C GLN A 622 21.77 -4.60 -31.68
N LEU A 623 22.40 -3.71 -32.46
CA LEU A 623 21.78 -3.10 -33.64
C LEU A 623 21.43 -4.16 -34.70
N LYS A 624 22.25 -5.21 -34.81
CA LYS A 624 21.95 -6.34 -35.70
C LYS A 624 20.67 -7.05 -35.28
N LEU A 625 20.65 -7.51 -34.04
CA LEU A 625 19.50 -8.18 -33.43
C LEU A 625 18.21 -7.34 -33.56
N ILE A 626 18.25 -6.05 -33.24
CA ILE A 626 17.06 -5.19 -33.26
C ILE A 626 16.50 -5.05 -34.68
N PHE A 627 17.33 -4.71 -35.66
CA PHE A 627 16.85 -4.35 -37.01
C PHE A 627 16.67 -5.56 -37.93
N GLU A 628 17.49 -6.61 -37.82
CA GLU A 628 17.42 -7.79 -38.71
C GLU A 628 16.61 -8.94 -38.14
N GLU A 629 16.54 -9.08 -36.81
CA GLU A 629 15.86 -10.23 -36.19
C GLU A 629 14.54 -9.85 -35.52
N LEU A 630 14.47 -8.71 -34.80
CA LEU A 630 13.27 -8.34 -34.04
C LEU A 630 12.27 -7.49 -34.83
N ALA A 631 12.74 -6.47 -35.54
CA ALA A 631 11.87 -5.59 -36.33
C ALA A 631 11.05 -6.35 -37.40
N PRO A 632 11.61 -7.31 -38.16
CA PRO A 632 10.85 -8.05 -39.18
C PRO A 632 9.75 -8.95 -38.62
N LEU A 633 9.81 -9.33 -37.34
CA LEU A 633 8.76 -10.10 -36.67
C LEU A 633 7.51 -9.26 -36.41
N SER A 634 7.66 -7.94 -36.39
CA SER A 634 6.64 -7.01 -35.89
C SER A 634 5.77 -6.43 -37.01
N GLN A 635 4.52 -6.10 -36.67
CA GLN A 635 3.72 -5.19 -37.47
C GLN A 635 4.25 -3.77 -37.31
N LEU A 636 4.72 -3.15 -38.39
CA LEU A 636 5.33 -1.82 -38.36
C LEU A 636 4.44 -0.81 -39.11
N PRO A 637 3.66 0.05 -38.40
CA PRO A 637 2.76 1.04 -39.00
C PRO A 637 3.39 2.06 -39.95
N GLY A 638 4.72 2.17 -39.96
CA GLY A 638 5.42 3.01 -40.91
C GLY A 638 5.45 2.45 -42.34
N HIS A 639 5.11 1.17 -42.53
CA HIS A 639 5.28 0.45 -43.80
C HIS A 639 4.32 1.00 -44.87
N PRO A 640 4.75 1.17 -46.14
CA PRO A 640 3.92 1.74 -47.21
C PRO A 640 2.72 0.88 -47.62
N GLY A 641 2.63 -0.36 -47.13
CA GLY A 641 1.49 -1.26 -47.29
C GLY A 641 0.64 -1.43 -46.02
N TYR A 642 0.85 -0.65 -44.97
CA TYR A 642 0.09 -0.77 -43.73
C TYR A 642 -1.20 0.06 -43.79
N ALA A 643 -2.36 -0.61 -43.79
CA ALA A 643 -3.68 0.03 -43.81
C ALA A 643 -4.65 -0.60 -42.78
N ALA A 644 -4.09 -1.25 -41.76
CA ALA A 644 -4.83 -1.85 -40.65
C ALA A 644 -5.06 -0.84 -39.49
N TYR A 645 -6.08 -1.10 -38.67
CA TYR A 645 -6.38 -0.32 -37.46
C TYR A 645 -6.54 1.19 -37.74
N ALA A 646 -6.09 2.06 -36.84
CA ALA A 646 -6.04 3.51 -37.03
C ALA A 646 -4.67 3.98 -36.55
N SER A 647 -3.67 3.85 -37.42
CA SER A 647 -2.29 4.25 -37.12
C SER A 647 -1.73 5.16 -38.19
N GLY A 648 -1.00 6.19 -37.77
CA GLY A 648 -0.15 6.97 -38.67
C GLY A 648 1.18 6.28 -38.91
N SER A 649 1.91 6.78 -39.91
CA SER A 649 3.30 6.41 -40.14
C SER A 649 4.18 7.48 -39.53
N ALA A 650 5.00 7.17 -38.53
CA ALA A 650 5.83 8.17 -37.85
C ALA A 650 6.77 8.90 -38.83
N ASN A 651 6.74 10.23 -38.82
CA ASN A 651 7.64 11.06 -39.60
C ASN A 651 9.02 11.17 -38.92
N VAL A 652 10.06 11.35 -39.73
CA VAL A 652 11.45 11.33 -39.25
C VAL A 652 11.79 12.59 -38.42
N TYR A 653 11.17 13.73 -38.67
CA TYR A 653 11.39 14.97 -37.91
C TYR A 653 10.99 14.80 -36.44
N SER A 654 9.88 14.12 -36.15
CA SER A 654 9.49 13.79 -34.78
C SER A 654 10.42 12.77 -34.12
N ASN A 655 11.05 11.87 -34.88
CA ASN A 655 12.06 10.96 -34.34
C ASN A 655 13.31 11.74 -33.92
N ILE A 656 13.72 12.73 -34.73
CA ILE A 656 14.82 13.65 -34.40
C ILE A 656 14.45 14.50 -33.17
N ALA A 657 13.22 15.02 -33.10
CA ALA A 657 12.72 15.70 -31.91
C ALA A 657 12.81 14.83 -30.66
N GLN A 658 12.47 13.54 -30.77
CA GLN A 658 12.58 12.60 -29.66
C GLN A 658 14.04 12.36 -29.27
N LEU A 659 14.95 12.24 -30.23
CA LEU A 659 16.39 12.12 -29.94
C LEU A 659 16.91 13.36 -29.20
N ILE A 660 16.51 14.56 -29.62
CA ILE A 660 16.85 15.82 -28.94
C ILE A 660 16.24 15.85 -27.54
N SER A 661 14.96 15.51 -27.39
CA SER A 661 14.28 15.44 -26.08
C SER A 661 15.04 14.53 -25.11
N GLN A 662 15.40 13.33 -25.54
CA GLN A 662 16.09 12.34 -24.69
C GLN A 662 17.55 12.72 -24.41
N THR A 663 18.18 13.46 -25.32
CA THR A 663 19.55 13.97 -25.15
C THR A 663 19.59 15.14 -24.15
N LEU A 664 18.61 16.05 -24.22
CA LEU A 664 18.49 17.18 -23.29
C LEU A 664 17.87 16.77 -21.94
N ASN A 665 17.01 15.75 -21.95
CA ASN A 665 16.30 15.18 -20.81
C ASN A 665 15.66 16.22 -19.85
N PRO A 666 14.87 17.20 -20.35
CA PRO A 666 14.30 18.23 -19.50
C PRO A 666 13.12 17.70 -18.66
N PHE A 667 13.01 18.17 -17.41
CA PHE A 667 11.81 17.91 -16.61
C PHE A 667 10.69 18.90 -16.97
N THR A 668 9.81 18.47 -17.87
CA THR A 668 8.73 19.32 -18.43
C THR A 668 7.42 19.29 -17.63
N GLY A 669 7.42 18.62 -16.47
CA GLY A 669 6.28 18.64 -15.55
C GLY A 669 6.05 19.99 -14.89
N HIS A 670 7.11 20.82 -14.79
CA HIS A 670 7.10 22.07 -14.05
C HIS A 670 7.80 23.19 -14.83
N PHE A 671 7.14 24.34 -14.97
CA PHE A 671 7.65 25.51 -15.69
C PHE A 671 9.02 25.96 -15.21
N MET A 672 9.21 26.09 -13.89
CA MET A 672 10.47 26.58 -13.31
C MET A 672 11.69 25.71 -13.64
N MET A 673 11.47 24.41 -13.89
CA MET A 673 12.55 23.45 -14.15
C MET A 673 12.95 23.41 -15.63
N ALA A 674 12.05 23.77 -16.53
CA ALA A 674 12.31 23.76 -17.97
C ALA A 674 11.48 24.83 -18.73
N PRO A 675 11.67 26.14 -18.43
CA PRO A 675 10.74 27.20 -18.86
C PRO A 675 10.64 27.30 -20.38
N GLY A 676 11.75 27.18 -21.10
CA GLY A 676 11.74 27.18 -22.57
C GLY A 676 11.05 25.95 -23.18
N CYS A 677 11.19 24.78 -22.54
CA CYS A 677 10.59 23.53 -23.03
C CYS A 677 9.07 23.53 -22.81
N VAL A 678 8.63 23.98 -21.63
CA VAL A 678 7.22 24.11 -21.26
C VAL A 678 6.52 25.17 -22.10
N THR A 679 7.17 26.31 -22.32
CA THR A 679 6.65 27.39 -23.21
C THR A 679 6.45 26.87 -24.64
N LEU A 680 7.41 26.10 -25.16
CA LEU A 680 7.30 25.51 -26.49
C LEU A 680 6.14 24.51 -26.59
N GLU A 681 5.91 23.70 -25.55
CA GLU A 681 4.75 22.82 -25.51
C GLU A 681 3.43 23.61 -25.44
N ALA A 682 3.38 24.68 -24.65
CA ALA A 682 2.20 25.55 -24.54
C ALA A 682 1.85 26.18 -25.89
N GLU A 683 2.87 26.66 -26.63
CA GLU A 683 2.71 27.18 -27.98
C GLU A 683 2.13 26.13 -28.94
N ALA A 684 2.65 24.90 -28.91
CA ALA A 684 2.11 23.81 -29.73
C ALA A 684 0.67 23.45 -29.35
N VAL A 685 0.33 23.45 -28.05
CA VAL A 685 -1.04 23.25 -27.56
C VAL A 685 -1.97 24.36 -28.06
N ASN A 686 -1.52 25.62 -28.03
CA ASN A 686 -2.29 26.77 -28.49
C ASN A 686 -2.69 26.67 -29.97
N TRP A 687 -1.85 26.09 -30.83
CA TRP A 687 -2.25 25.85 -32.23
C TRP A 687 -3.47 24.94 -32.34
N PHE A 688 -3.55 23.91 -31.49
CA PHE A 688 -4.72 23.02 -31.48
C PHE A 688 -5.92 23.68 -30.81
N LEU A 689 -5.75 24.43 -29.71
CA LEU A 689 -6.84 25.22 -29.13
C LEU A 689 -7.49 26.14 -30.16
N ASN A 690 -6.67 26.81 -30.98
CA ASN A 690 -7.14 27.65 -32.09
C ASN A 690 -7.82 26.84 -33.20
N LEU A 691 -7.24 25.69 -33.59
CA LEU A 691 -7.84 24.79 -34.60
C LEU A 691 -9.26 24.36 -34.21
N PHE A 692 -9.48 24.04 -32.94
CA PHE A 692 -10.78 23.61 -32.41
C PHE A 692 -11.67 24.78 -31.96
N GLN A 693 -11.24 26.03 -32.17
CA GLN A 693 -11.97 27.25 -31.81
C GLN A 693 -12.34 27.30 -30.31
N PHE A 694 -11.43 26.85 -29.45
CA PHE A 694 -11.59 26.95 -28.00
C PHE A 694 -11.26 28.38 -27.52
N PRO A 695 -11.88 28.89 -26.43
CA PRO A 695 -11.67 30.28 -26.02
C PRO A 695 -10.24 30.51 -25.51
N GLU A 696 -9.48 31.36 -26.20
CA GLU A 696 -8.03 31.59 -25.98
C GLU A 696 -7.65 31.89 -24.52
N LYS A 697 -8.47 32.66 -23.80
CA LYS A 697 -8.16 33.10 -22.42
C LYS A 697 -8.45 32.06 -21.35
N THR A 698 -9.37 31.15 -21.60
CA THR A 698 -9.85 30.20 -20.58
C THR A 698 -9.49 28.78 -20.91
N ALA A 699 -9.28 28.44 -22.18
CA ALA A 699 -8.96 27.09 -22.57
C ALA A 699 -7.51 26.72 -22.25
N ILE A 700 -7.27 25.43 -22.11
CA ILE A 700 -5.97 24.88 -21.79
C ILE A 700 -5.89 23.45 -22.30
N GLY A 701 -4.69 22.91 -22.43
CA GLY A 701 -4.50 21.53 -22.85
C GLY A 701 -3.09 21.06 -22.56
N TYR A 702 -2.85 19.78 -22.85
CA TYR A 702 -1.53 19.18 -22.71
C TYR A 702 -1.43 17.91 -23.56
N PHE A 703 -0.21 17.52 -23.89
CA PHE A 703 0.03 16.25 -24.59
C PHE A 703 0.12 15.08 -23.60
N THR A 704 -0.35 13.92 -24.03
CA THR A 704 -0.40 12.67 -23.27
C THR A 704 0.31 11.56 -24.03
N SER A 705 0.48 10.39 -23.41
CA SER A 705 0.99 9.21 -24.12
C SER A 705 0.03 8.65 -25.19
N GLY A 706 -1.23 9.11 -25.23
CA GLY A 706 -2.22 8.71 -26.23
C GLY A 706 -3.65 8.86 -25.73
N GLY A 707 -4.61 8.64 -26.65
CA GLY A 707 -6.03 8.89 -26.42
C GLY A 707 -6.63 8.17 -25.22
N SER A 708 -6.09 7.01 -24.78
CA SER A 708 -6.60 6.34 -23.57
C SER A 708 -6.32 7.14 -22.28
N GLN A 709 -5.12 7.71 -22.13
CA GLN A 709 -4.79 8.57 -20.99
C GLN A 709 -5.56 9.89 -21.06
N ALA A 710 -5.70 10.45 -22.26
CA ALA A 710 -6.44 11.67 -22.49
C ALA A 710 -7.95 11.52 -22.17
N ASN A 711 -8.58 10.42 -22.63
CA ASN A 711 -9.96 10.07 -22.28
C ASN A 711 -10.13 9.81 -20.77
N LEU A 712 -9.18 9.11 -20.13
CA LEU A 712 -9.21 8.90 -18.68
C LEU A 712 -9.24 10.22 -17.91
N ALA A 713 -8.34 11.15 -18.25
CA ALA A 713 -8.30 12.46 -17.63
C ALA A 713 -9.58 13.26 -17.90
N ALA A 714 -10.10 13.24 -19.14
CA ALA A 714 -11.36 13.89 -19.49
C ALA A 714 -12.55 13.39 -18.65
N ILE A 715 -12.69 12.07 -18.48
CA ILE A 715 -13.77 11.49 -17.67
C ILE A 715 -13.57 11.78 -16.18
N SER A 716 -12.33 11.81 -15.69
CA SER A 716 -12.02 12.23 -14.32
C SER A 716 -12.48 13.68 -14.06
N LEU A 717 -12.20 14.58 -15.01
CA LEU A 717 -12.66 15.97 -14.95
C LEU A 717 -14.19 16.05 -15.03
N ALA A 718 -14.84 15.29 -15.90
CA ALA A 718 -16.29 15.23 -16.00
C ALA A 718 -16.93 14.77 -14.67
N ARG A 719 -16.39 13.71 -14.05
CA ARG A 719 -16.82 13.23 -12.73
C ARG A 719 -16.76 14.34 -11.70
N LYS A 720 -15.61 15.01 -11.61
CA LYS A 720 -15.41 16.07 -10.61
C LYS A 720 -16.36 17.25 -10.83
N ASN A 721 -16.55 17.68 -12.07
CA ASN A 721 -17.30 18.90 -12.37
C ASN A 721 -18.82 18.70 -12.43
N ARG A 722 -19.31 17.50 -12.76
CA ARG A 722 -20.75 17.24 -12.96
C ARG A 722 -21.36 16.25 -11.97
N LEU A 723 -20.64 15.20 -11.56
CA LEU A 723 -21.18 14.20 -10.63
C LEU A 723 -21.07 14.65 -9.16
N GLN A 724 -19.91 15.22 -8.77
CA GLN A 724 -19.64 15.76 -7.43
C GLN A 724 -20.07 14.80 -6.29
N SER A 725 -19.80 13.51 -6.43
CA SER A 725 -20.20 12.49 -5.47
C SER A 725 -19.14 11.42 -5.30
N TYR A 726 -18.95 10.98 -4.05
CA TYR A 726 -18.11 9.83 -3.70
C TYR A 726 -18.79 8.50 -4.03
N ASP A 727 -20.14 8.48 -4.15
CA ASP A 727 -20.87 7.31 -4.61
C ASP A 727 -20.87 7.25 -6.14
N LEU A 728 -19.93 6.48 -6.67
CA LEU A 728 -19.76 6.27 -8.10
C LEU A 728 -20.87 5.40 -8.71
N SER A 729 -21.59 4.62 -7.90
CA SER A 729 -22.60 3.67 -8.41
C SER A 729 -23.82 4.36 -9.03
N SER A 730 -24.09 5.60 -8.62
CA SER A 730 -25.17 6.43 -9.15
C SER A 730 -24.83 7.15 -10.46
N GLY A 731 -23.55 7.33 -10.81
CA GLY A 731 -23.12 8.13 -11.96
C GLY A 731 -23.35 7.45 -13.31
N ARG A 732 -23.79 8.20 -14.33
CA ARG A 732 -23.99 7.68 -15.70
C ARG A 732 -23.23 8.47 -16.76
N VAL A 733 -22.49 7.72 -17.59
CA VAL A 733 -21.80 8.20 -18.79
C VAL A 733 -22.40 7.52 -20.01
N TYR A 734 -22.70 8.31 -21.05
CA TYR A 734 -23.31 7.82 -22.28
C TYR A 734 -22.31 7.85 -23.43
N CYS A 735 -22.21 6.77 -24.20
CA CYS A 735 -21.49 6.75 -25.46
C CYS A 735 -22.16 5.76 -26.42
N SER A 736 -21.86 5.85 -27.72
CA SER A 736 -22.43 4.93 -28.69
C SER A 736 -21.93 3.50 -28.48
N ASP A 737 -22.69 2.51 -28.95
CA ASP A 737 -22.25 1.12 -29.01
C ASP A 737 -20.98 0.93 -29.87
N GLN A 738 -20.68 1.88 -30.78
CA GLN A 738 -19.46 1.95 -31.58
C GLN A 738 -18.30 2.72 -30.92
N ALA A 739 -18.52 3.40 -29.80
CA ALA A 739 -17.47 4.16 -29.12
C ALA A 739 -16.36 3.25 -28.58
N HIS A 740 -15.12 3.74 -28.60
CA HIS A 740 -13.94 2.96 -28.27
C HIS A 740 -13.99 2.41 -26.82
N HIS A 741 -13.51 1.19 -26.65
CA HIS A 741 -13.55 0.49 -25.35
C HIS A 741 -12.75 1.20 -24.24
N CYS A 742 -11.85 2.14 -24.58
CA CYS A 742 -11.10 2.90 -23.59
C CYS A 742 -11.97 3.77 -22.68
N ILE A 743 -13.19 4.14 -23.10
CA ILE A 743 -14.14 4.84 -22.22
C ILE A 743 -14.57 3.95 -21.05
N GLY A 744 -14.92 2.69 -21.33
CA GLY A 744 -15.23 1.71 -20.29
C GLY A 744 -14.02 1.40 -19.41
N LYS A 745 -12.83 1.28 -20.01
CA LYS A 745 -11.57 1.10 -19.28
C LYS A 745 -11.26 2.29 -18.36
N ALA A 746 -11.53 3.52 -18.80
CA ALA A 746 -11.36 4.72 -17.98
C ALA A 746 -12.29 4.71 -16.77
N LEU A 747 -13.56 4.33 -16.94
CA LEU A 747 -14.52 4.19 -15.84
C LEU A 747 -14.10 3.11 -14.84
N ASP A 748 -13.66 1.94 -15.32
CA ASP A 748 -13.15 0.85 -14.48
C ASP A 748 -11.93 1.31 -13.66
N PHE A 749 -10.97 1.99 -14.29
CA PHE A 749 -9.80 2.55 -13.61
C PHE A 749 -10.16 3.60 -12.56
N LEU A 750 -11.22 4.38 -12.79
CA LEU A 750 -11.73 5.39 -11.85
C LEU A 750 -12.62 4.79 -10.75
N GLY A 751 -12.86 3.47 -10.76
CA GLY A 751 -13.64 2.74 -9.75
C GLY A 751 -15.15 2.71 -9.98
N PHE A 752 -15.63 3.08 -11.17
CA PHE A 752 -17.07 2.99 -11.48
C PHE A 752 -17.49 1.54 -11.75
N PRO A 753 -18.68 1.12 -11.27
CA PRO A 753 -19.24 -0.16 -11.65
C PRO A 753 -19.66 -0.16 -13.13
N LYS A 754 -19.69 -1.35 -13.77
CA LYS A 754 -19.92 -1.50 -15.22
C LYS A 754 -21.22 -0.85 -15.70
N GLU A 755 -22.24 -0.85 -14.85
CA GLU A 755 -23.57 -0.28 -15.11
C GLU A 755 -23.55 1.24 -15.27
N SER A 756 -22.46 1.90 -14.84
CA SER A 756 -22.26 3.35 -15.00
C SER A 756 -22.07 3.77 -16.46
N LEU A 757 -21.65 2.84 -17.33
CA LEU A 757 -21.54 3.07 -18.76
C LEU A 757 -22.84 2.68 -19.47
N ARG A 758 -23.46 3.64 -20.12
CA ARG A 758 -24.63 3.45 -20.98
C ARG A 758 -24.17 3.42 -22.44
N LYS A 759 -24.26 2.24 -23.05
CA LYS A 759 -24.07 2.06 -24.49
C LYS A 759 -25.38 2.39 -25.21
N VAL A 760 -25.38 3.50 -25.93
CA VAL A 760 -26.53 3.96 -26.71
C VAL A 760 -26.49 3.28 -28.09
N PRO A 761 -27.60 2.65 -28.53
CA PRO A 761 -27.69 2.09 -29.87
C PRO A 761 -27.34 3.09 -30.96
N THR A 762 -26.84 2.60 -32.08
CA THR A 762 -26.58 3.43 -33.26
C THR A 762 -27.65 3.27 -34.34
N THR A 763 -27.79 4.31 -35.16
CA THR A 763 -28.67 4.32 -36.35
C THR A 763 -28.10 3.42 -37.46
N SER A 764 -28.81 3.30 -38.58
CA SER A 764 -28.28 2.59 -39.77
C SER A 764 -27.00 3.21 -40.32
N LEU A 765 -26.69 4.48 -40.01
CA LEU A 765 -25.45 5.15 -40.36
C LEU A 765 -24.34 4.94 -39.33
N LEU A 766 -24.58 4.11 -38.32
CA LEU A 766 -23.67 3.79 -37.21
C LEU A 766 -23.28 5.01 -36.36
N LYS A 767 -24.10 6.05 -36.39
CA LYS A 767 -24.04 7.22 -35.50
C LYS A 767 -24.94 7.00 -34.29
N MET A 768 -24.58 7.56 -33.14
CA MET A 768 -25.40 7.50 -31.92
C MET A 768 -26.86 7.91 -32.18
N ASP A 769 -27.81 7.06 -31.79
CA ASP A 769 -29.23 7.40 -31.87
C ASP A 769 -29.60 8.40 -30.75
N LEU A 770 -29.83 9.65 -31.16
CA LEU A 770 -30.11 10.75 -30.24
C LEU A 770 -31.47 10.58 -29.52
N SER A 771 -32.44 9.92 -30.15
CA SER A 771 -33.73 9.65 -29.50
C SER A 771 -33.58 8.62 -28.38
N GLN A 772 -32.75 7.59 -28.61
CA GLN A 772 -32.42 6.60 -27.60
C GLN A 772 -31.56 7.19 -26.49
N LEU A 773 -30.61 8.07 -26.81
CA LEU A 773 -29.83 8.81 -25.82
C LEU A 773 -30.74 9.59 -24.86
N GLU A 774 -31.64 10.42 -25.39
CA GLU A 774 -32.56 11.20 -24.55
C GLU A 774 -33.50 10.28 -23.74
N SER A 775 -33.98 9.19 -24.33
CA SER A 775 -34.80 8.21 -23.61
C SER A 775 -34.05 7.58 -22.44
N GLN A 776 -32.78 7.17 -22.62
CA GLN A 776 -31.97 6.58 -21.56
C GLN A 776 -31.63 7.59 -20.46
N ILE A 777 -31.29 8.84 -20.81
CA ILE A 777 -31.05 9.91 -19.84
C ILE A 777 -32.30 10.12 -18.96
N ASN A 778 -33.48 10.25 -19.57
CA ASN A 778 -34.72 10.46 -18.83
C ASN A 778 -35.08 9.27 -17.93
N ALA A 779 -34.86 8.04 -18.40
CA ALA A 779 -35.07 6.84 -17.60
C ALA A 779 -34.13 6.77 -16.39
N ASP A 780 -32.84 7.09 -16.58
CA ASP A 780 -31.86 7.11 -15.50
C ASP A 780 -32.18 8.23 -14.48
N LEU A 781 -32.58 9.42 -14.93
CA LEU A 781 -33.06 10.49 -14.04
C LEU A 781 -34.29 10.05 -13.22
N ALA A 782 -35.27 9.40 -13.87
CA ALA A 782 -36.46 8.89 -13.19
C ALA A 782 -36.13 7.79 -12.16
N ALA A 783 -35.04 7.03 -12.37
CA ALA A 783 -34.53 6.02 -11.46
C ALA A 783 -33.64 6.58 -10.32
N GLY A 784 -33.49 7.91 -10.23
CA GLY A 784 -32.65 8.56 -9.22
C GLY A 784 -31.13 8.46 -9.48
N LEU A 785 -30.75 8.06 -10.70
CA LEU A 785 -29.36 8.01 -11.13
C LEU A 785 -28.90 9.39 -11.62
N LYS A 786 -27.58 9.57 -11.75
CA LYS A 786 -26.94 10.86 -12.03
C LYS A 786 -26.18 10.84 -13.36
N PRO A 787 -26.86 11.10 -14.48
CA PRO A 787 -26.23 11.47 -15.75
C PRO A 787 -25.23 12.61 -15.53
N PHE A 788 -23.98 12.43 -15.94
CA PHE A 788 -22.97 13.48 -15.76
C PHE A 788 -22.09 13.72 -16.99
N ALA A 789 -22.02 12.79 -17.95
CA ALA A 789 -21.25 12.99 -19.17
C ALA A 789 -21.85 12.26 -20.37
N VAL A 790 -21.68 12.85 -21.55
CA VAL A 790 -21.93 12.20 -22.85
C VAL A 790 -20.66 12.30 -23.70
N VAL A 791 -20.28 11.19 -24.32
CA VAL A 791 -19.09 11.07 -25.17
C VAL A 791 -19.54 10.96 -26.63
N GLY A 792 -19.29 12.00 -27.41
CA GLY A 792 -19.42 11.96 -28.87
C GLY A 792 -18.14 11.45 -29.51
N THR A 793 -18.25 10.52 -30.47
CA THR A 793 -17.09 9.98 -31.16
C THR A 793 -16.87 10.68 -32.50
N ALA A 794 -15.75 11.38 -32.64
CA ALA A 794 -15.30 11.98 -33.89
C ALA A 794 -14.44 10.98 -34.66
N GLY A 795 -15.11 10.00 -35.29
CA GLY A 795 -14.48 8.91 -36.04
C GLY A 795 -14.34 7.63 -35.20
N THR A 796 -15.34 6.74 -35.31
CA THR A 796 -15.34 5.45 -34.61
C THR A 796 -14.28 4.51 -35.16
N THR A 797 -13.75 3.63 -34.31
CA THR A 797 -12.68 2.72 -34.74
C THR A 797 -13.16 1.69 -35.75
N ASN A 798 -14.42 1.25 -35.72
CA ASN A 798 -14.89 0.20 -36.62
C ASN A 798 -15.09 0.70 -38.06
N THR A 799 -15.73 1.85 -38.24
CA THR A 799 -16.18 2.31 -39.57
C THR A 799 -15.81 3.75 -39.88
N GLY A 800 -15.15 4.46 -38.96
CA GLY A 800 -14.84 5.88 -39.14
C GLY A 800 -16.07 6.79 -39.06
N ALA A 801 -17.20 6.31 -38.52
CA ALA A 801 -18.41 7.09 -38.38
C ALA A 801 -18.22 8.25 -37.39
N VAL A 802 -18.86 9.39 -37.67
CA VAL A 802 -18.83 10.58 -36.81
C VAL A 802 -20.23 10.78 -36.22
N ASP A 803 -20.31 10.81 -34.89
CA ASP A 803 -21.57 11.12 -34.19
C ASP A 803 -22.03 12.56 -34.48
N GLU A 804 -23.32 12.85 -34.36
CA GLU A 804 -23.89 14.19 -34.59
C GLU A 804 -23.49 15.18 -33.46
N LEU A 805 -22.25 15.69 -33.50
CA LEU A 805 -21.62 16.44 -32.41
C LEU A 805 -22.40 17.71 -32.02
N SER A 806 -22.93 18.44 -33.00
CA SER A 806 -23.75 19.64 -32.76
C SER A 806 -25.01 19.36 -31.94
N GLU A 807 -25.69 18.25 -32.24
CA GLU A 807 -26.89 17.85 -31.49
C GLU A 807 -26.54 17.24 -30.14
N LEU A 808 -25.44 16.48 -30.04
CA LEU A 808 -24.94 16.00 -28.75
C LEU A 808 -24.59 17.16 -27.82
N ALA A 809 -23.96 18.22 -28.32
CA ALA A 809 -23.70 19.44 -27.54
C ALA A 809 -25.00 20.09 -27.05
N ARG A 810 -26.05 20.13 -27.87
CA ARG A 810 -27.37 20.66 -27.49
C ARG A 810 -28.01 19.81 -26.39
N ILE A 811 -27.94 18.48 -26.52
CA ILE A 811 -28.45 17.53 -25.50
C ILE A 811 -27.66 17.67 -24.20
N ALA A 812 -26.32 17.71 -24.27
CA ALA A 812 -25.48 17.88 -23.10
C ALA A 812 -25.82 19.17 -22.34
N GLN A 813 -26.02 20.27 -23.06
CA GLN A 813 -26.46 21.53 -22.45
C GLN A 813 -27.85 21.40 -21.80
N LYS A 814 -28.82 20.76 -22.48
CA LYS A 814 -30.18 20.55 -21.97
C LYS A 814 -30.21 19.79 -20.64
N TYR A 815 -29.38 18.76 -20.48
CA TYR A 815 -29.33 17.90 -19.30
C TYR A 815 -28.17 18.20 -18.35
N ASN A 816 -27.43 19.31 -18.55
CA ASN A 816 -26.25 19.68 -17.78
C ASN A 816 -25.18 18.57 -17.69
N LEU A 817 -24.91 17.90 -18.81
CA LEU A 817 -23.86 16.89 -18.93
C LEU A 817 -22.55 17.53 -19.35
N TRP A 818 -21.43 16.91 -18.98
CA TRP A 818 -20.14 17.17 -19.59
C TRP A 818 -20.15 16.63 -21.03
N PHE A 819 -19.94 17.48 -22.02
CA PHE A 819 -19.81 17.07 -23.41
C PHE A 819 -18.35 16.79 -23.75
N HIS A 820 -17.99 15.51 -23.78
CA HIS A 820 -16.67 15.06 -24.17
C HIS A 820 -16.67 14.57 -25.63
N VAL A 821 -15.66 14.96 -26.42
CA VAL A 821 -15.46 14.41 -27.76
C VAL A 821 -14.21 13.53 -27.78
N ASP A 822 -14.41 12.24 -28.00
CA ASP A 822 -13.33 11.31 -28.32
C ASP A 822 -13.05 11.37 -29.83
N GLY A 823 -12.07 12.18 -30.20
CA GLY A 823 -11.60 12.32 -31.57
C GLY A 823 -10.16 11.88 -31.74
N ALA A 824 -9.73 10.90 -30.93
CA ALA A 824 -8.38 10.34 -30.99
C ALA A 824 -7.93 10.08 -32.45
N TYR A 825 -8.79 9.44 -33.24
CA TYR A 825 -8.57 9.27 -34.68
C TYR A 825 -8.99 10.53 -35.48
N GLY A 826 -10.25 10.95 -35.40
CA GLY A 826 -10.81 11.85 -36.41
C GLY A 826 -10.72 13.36 -36.14
N ALA A 827 -10.43 13.82 -34.91
CA ALA A 827 -10.53 15.25 -34.58
C ALA A 827 -9.64 16.15 -35.46
N LEU A 828 -8.46 15.70 -35.86
CA LEU A 828 -7.54 16.53 -36.64
C LEU A 828 -7.91 16.65 -38.12
N PHE A 829 -8.96 15.98 -38.60
CA PHE A 829 -9.54 16.32 -39.90
C PHE A 829 -10.14 17.73 -39.94
N MET A 830 -10.32 18.40 -38.78
CA MET A 830 -10.59 19.85 -38.67
C MET A 830 -9.60 20.73 -39.45
N LEU A 831 -8.42 20.20 -39.79
CA LEU A 831 -7.45 20.88 -40.67
C LEU A 831 -7.92 21.00 -42.13
N THR A 832 -8.82 20.13 -42.57
CA THR A 832 -9.37 20.09 -43.94
C THR A 832 -10.77 20.71 -43.96
N ASP A 833 -11.18 21.28 -45.09
CA ASP A 833 -12.52 21.91 -45.19
C ASP A 833 -13.66 20.88 -45.08
N ALA A 834 -13.51 19.70 -45.70
CA ALA A 834 -14.48 18.61 -45.55
C ALA A 834 -14.58 18.13 -44.09
N GLY A 835 -13.46 18.04 -43.38
CA GLY A 835 -13.47 17.65 -41.97
C GLY A 835 -14.13 18.69 -41.05
N LYS A 836 -13.99 20.00 -41.33
CA LYS A 836 -14.70 21.05 -40.57
C LYS A 836 -16.22 20.91 -40.69
N GLU A 837 -16.72 20.58 -41.88
CA GLU A 837 -18.15 20.33 -42.10
C GLU A 837 -18.62 19.09 -41.34
N ILE A 838 -17.89 17.98 -41.48
CA ILE A 838 -18.24 16.69 -40.86
C ILE A 838 -18.19 16.74 -39.33
N LEU A 839 -17.25 17.50 -38.76
CA LEU A 839 -17.01 17.58 -37.32
C LEU A 839 -17.72 18.78 -36.66
N SER A 840 -18.66 19.42 -37.36
CA SER A 840 -19.39 20.58 -36.85
C SER A 840 -20.03 20.32 -35.49
N GLY A 841 -19.73 21.19 -34.51
CA GLY A 841 -20.16 21.06 -33.13
C GLY A 841 -19.05 20.63 -32.18
N ILE A 842 -17.89 20.18 -32.68
CA ILE A 842 -16.72 19.88 -31.86
C ILE A 842 -16.22 21.10 -31.08
N GLU A 843 -16.38 22.29 -31.65
CA GLU A 843 -16.04 23.59 -31.04
C GLU A 843 -16.93 23.96 -29.86
N ARG A 844 -17.92 23.12 -29.51
CA ARG A 844 -18.81 23.26 -28.34
C ARG A 844 -18.50 22.26 -27.21
N ALA A 845 -17.57 21.33 -27.41
CA ALA A 845 -17.19 20.34 -26.42
C ALA A 845 -16.53 20.95 -25.17
N ASP A 846 -16.80 20.39 -23.99
CA ASP A 846 -16.10 20.73 -22.75
C ASP A 846 -14.66 20.22 -22.78
N SER A 847 -14.43 19.06 -23.42
CA SER A 847 -13.09 18.54 -23.70
C SER A 847 -13.01 17.74 -25.00
N VAL A 848 -11.87 17.85 -25.69
CA VAL A 848 -11.57 17.14 -26.95
C VAL A 848 -10.28 16.33 -26.79
N VAL A 849 -10.33 15.07 -27.20
CA VAL A 849 -9.15 14.20 -27.32
C VAL A 849 -8.77 14.06 -28.78
N PHE A 850 -7.47 14.06 -29.06
CA PHE A 850 -6.92 13.86 -30.41
C PHE A 850 -5.57 13.13 -30.33
N ASP A 851 -5.24 12.29 -31.30
CA ASP A 851 -3.94 11.61 -31.39
C ASP A 851 -3.16 12.05 -32.63
N PRO A 852 -2.20 13.00 -32.50
CA PRO A 852 -1.28 13.34 -33.58
C PRO A 852 -0.52 12.13 -34.13
N HIS A 853 -0.27 11.11 -33.31
CA HIS A 853 0.38 9.87 -33.78
C HIS A 853 -0.48 9.02 -34.74
N LYS A 854 -1.77 9.37 -34.90
CA LYS A 854 -2.66 8.78 -35.90
C LYS A 854 -2.70 9.68 -37.13
N THR A 855 -3.34 10.84 -37.01
CA THR A 855 -3.70 11.68 -38.16
C THR A 855 -2.61 12.62 -38.62
N LEU A 856 -1.65 13.00 -37.78
CA LEU A 856 -0.50 13.82 -38.18
C LEU A 856 0.76 13.00 -38.43
N CYS A 857 0.68 11.68 -38.48
CA CYS A 857 1.85 10.84 -38.75
C CYS A 857 3.01 11.11 -37.77
N LEU A 858 2.70 11.38 -36.50
CA LEU A 858 3.70 11.47 -35.43
C LEU A 858 3.96 10.07 -34.82
N PRO A 859 5.06 9.84 -34.08
CA PRO A 859 5.32 8.56 -33.42
C PRO A 859 4.37 8.29 -32.24
N TYR A 860 4.16 7.02 -31.90
CA TYR A 860 3.41 6.60 -30.70
C TYR A 860 3.94 7.27 -29.43
N GLY A 861 3.06 7.43 -28.44
CA GLY A 861 3.36 8.21 -27.23
C GLY A 861 3.02 9.70 -27.36
N THR A 862 2.21 10.08 -28.36
CA THR A 862 1.82 11.47 -28.64
C THR A 862 0.32 11.57 -28.89
N GLY A 863 -0.45 11.77 -27.82
CA GLY A 863 -1.86 12.16 -27.82
C GLY A 863 -2.04 13.56 -27.22
N GLY A 864 -3.26 14.07 -27.20
CA GLY A 864 -3.58 15.39 -26.64
C GLY A 864 -4.96 15.44 -26.00
N LEU A 865 -5.07 16.24 -24.94
CA LEU A 865 -6.33 16.63 -24.30
C LEU A 865 -6.45 18.14 -24.29
N LEU A 866 -7.56 18.66 -24.81
CA LEU A 866 -7.94 20.06 -24.69
C LEU A 866 -9.16 20.19 -23.79
N ILE A 867 -9.18 21.24 -22.99
CA ILE A 867 -10.21 21.55 -22.01
C ILE A 867 -10.65 22.99 -22.27
N ARG A 868 -11.96 23.20 -22.45
CA ARG A 868 -12.52 24.51 -22.81
C ARG A 868 -12.29 25.59 -21.76
N ASP A 869 -12.30 25.19 -20.49
CA ASP A 869 -12.23 26.13 -19.37
C ASP A 869 -11.32 25.56 -18.27
N ARG A 870 -10.20 26.23 -18.04
CA ARG A 870 -9.16 25.91 -17.05
C ARG A 870 -9.71 25.88 -15.64
N LYS A 871 -10.82 26.58 -15.35
CA LYS A 871 -11.48 26.48 -14.04
C LYS A 871 -12.00 25.07 -13.76
N ASN A 872 -12.21 24.25 -14.77
CA ASN A 872 -12.66 22.87 -14.56
C ASN A 872 -11.52 21.96 -14.07
N ILE A 873 -10.28 22.47 -14.07
CA ILE A 873 -9.10 21.79 -13.57
C ILE A 873 -8.92 22.19 -12.12
N PHE A 874 -9.43 21.35 -11.25
CA PHE A 874 -9.07 21.35 -9.84
C PHE A 874 -8.64 19.92 -9.54
N TYR A 875 -7.37 19.67 -9.27
CA TYR A 875 -7.02 18.47 -8.54
C TYR A 875 -7.00 18.88 -7.07
N ASP A 876 -7.80 18.24 -6.22
CA ASP A 876 -7.77 18.49 -4.76
C ASP A 876 -6.43 18.08 -4.13
N PHE A 877 -5.52 17.53 -4.95
CA PHE A 877 -4.17 17.11 -4.64
C PHE A 877 -3.11 18.15 -5.04
N LEU A 878 -3.44 19.44 -5.12
CA LEU A 878 -2.42 20.51 -5.12
C LEU A 878 -1.62 20.44 -3.81
N SER A 879 -0.72 19.46 -3.78
CA SER A 879 0.15 19.13 -2.69
C SER A 879 1.34 20.04 -2.93
N ALA A 880 1.35 21.19 -2.26
CA ALA A 880 2.60 21.87 -1.98
C ALA A 880 3.42 20.91 -1.09
N THR A 881 4.06 19.92 -1.71
CA THR A 881 5.04 19.08 -1.02
C THR A 881 6.20 19.97 -0.63
N SER A 882 6.70 19.84 0.60
CA SER A 882 7.73 20.73 1.16
C SER A 882 9.03 20.84 0.34
N TYR A 883 9.27 19.92 -0.61
CA TYR A 883 10.46 19.88 -1.46
C TYR A 883 10.27 20.50 -2.85
N MET A 884 9.04 20.86 -3.24
CA MET A 884 8.78 21.57 -4.51
C MET A 884 8.27 22.98 -4.22
N PRO A 885 8.81 24.01 -4.88
CA PRO A 885 8.30 25.37 -4.73
C PRO A 885 6.83 25.43 -5.19
N PRO A 886 6.01 26.31 -4.59
CA PRO A 886 4.65 26.51 -5.05
C PRO A 886 4.63 27.00 -6.50
N PRO A 887 3.59 26.63 -7.28
CA PRO A 887 3.46 27.06 -8.67
C PRO A 887 3.45 28.60 -8.74
N PRO A 888 4.16 29.21 -9.70
CA PRO A 888 4.17 30.67 -9.83
C PRO A 888 2.78 31.18 -10.28
N GLN A 889 2.42 32.41 -9.88
CA GLN A 889 1.16 33.02 -10.32
C GLN A 889 1.23 33.28 -11.83
N ALA A 890 0.27 32.75 -12.59
CA ALA A 890 0.16 32.97 -14.02
C ALA A 890 0.22 34.47 -14.35
N ASP A 891 1.13 34.86 -15.23
CA ASP A 891 1.20 36.21 -15.78
C ASP A 891 0.03 36.49 -16.75
N GLU A 892 -0.06 37.72 -17.24
CA GLU A 892 -1.10 38.19 -18.18
C GLU A 892 -1.15 37.36 -19.49
N PHE A 893 -0.10 36.59 -19.79
CA PHE A 893 0.02 35.74 -20.98
C PHE A 893 -0.31 34.26 -20.72
N GLY A 894 -0.47 33.84 -19.45
CA GLY A 894 -0.93 32.50 -19.10
C GLY A 894 0.07 31.36 -19.39
N ILE A 895 1.34 31.67 -19.65
CA ILE A 895 2.37 30.72 -20.14
C ILE A 895 2.97 29.88 -18.99
N GLN A 896 2.78 30.30 -17.74
CA GLN A 896 3.29 29.60 -16.56
C GLN A 896 2.34 28.46 -16.18
N VAL A 897 2.49 27.33 -16.89
CA VAL A 897 1.70 26.11 -16.68
C VAL A 897 2.57 25.00 -16.10
N ASP A 898 2.11 24.42 -15.01
CA ASP A 898 2.69 23.20 -14.46
C ASP A 898 1.88 21.99 -14.93
N TYR A 899 2.39 21.32 -15.95
CA TYR A 899 1.69 20.19 -16.57
C TYR A 899 1.54 18.97 -15.66
N ALA A 900 2.37 18.86 -14.62
CA ALA A 900 2.20 17.88 -13.55
C ALA A 900 0.85 18.07 -12.85
N ASP A 901 0.40 19.30 -12.67
CA ASP A 901 -0.90 19.62 -12.06
C ASP A 901 -2.06 19.47 -13.04
N LEU A 902 -1.81 19.33 -14.35
CA LEU A 902 -2.86 19.11 -15.34
C LEU A 902 -3.11 17.64 -15.62
N SER A 903 -2.15 16.78 -15.31
CA SER A 903 -2.11 15.41 -15.81
C SER A 903 -1.93 14.36 -14.73
N VAL A 904 -2.12 13.10 -15.11
CA VAL A 904 -1.79 11.95 -14.26
C VAL A 904 -0.28 11.76 -14.09
N GLU A 905 0.54 12.32 -15.00
CA GLU A 905 2.00 12.15 -15.01
C GLU A 905 2.70 13.32 -14.29
N LEU A 906 3.42 13.03 -13.20
CA LEU A 906 4.37 13.98 -12.59
C LEU A 906 5.60 14.14 -13.50
N SER A 907 6.36 13.05 -13.69
CA SER A 907 7.44 12.98 -14.66
C SER A 907 6.90 12.64 -16.05
N ARG A 908 7.18 13.50 -17.02
CA ARG A 908 6.69 13.39 -18.40
C ARG A 908 7.78 13.68 -19.40
N ASP A 909 7.69 13.03 -20.56
CA ASP A 909 8.55 13.29 -21.72
C ASP A 909 8.19 14.64 -22.36
N TRP A 910 9.14 15.28 -23.06
CA TRP A 910 8.92 16.55 -23.75
C TRP A 910 8.18 16.36 -25.08
N ARG A 911 6.91 15.97 -24.97
CA ARG A 911 6.03 15.66 -26.11
C ARG A 911 5.77 16.89 -26.98
N GLY A 912 5.76 18.09 -26.40
CA GLY A 912 5.66 19.34 -27.12
C GLY A 912 6.67 19.47 -28.26
N LEU A 913 7.94 19.06 -28.06
CA LEU A 913 8.95 19.14 -29.12
C LEU A 913 8.64 18.20 -30.29
N ARG A 914 8.12 16.99 -30.02
CA ARG A 914 7.74 16.01 -31.06
C ARG A 914 6.67 16.53 -32.00
N VAL A 915 5.84 17.46 -31.52
CA VAL A 915 4.75 18.09 -32.26
C VAL A 915 5.21 19.40 -32.89
N TRP A 916 5.89 20.24 -32.12
CA TRP A 916 6.34 21.57 -32.54
C TRP A 916 7.36 21.50 -33.68
N LEU A 917 8.39 20.66 -33.56
CA LEU A 917 9.49 20.61 -34.52
C LEU A 917 9.04 20.25 -35.95
N PRO A 918 8.30 19.14 -36.19
CA PRO A 918 7.87 18.81 -37.54
C PRO A 918 6.96 19.90 -38.15
N ILE A 919 6.01 20.44 -37.37
CA ILE A 919 5.07 21.46 -37.86
C ILE A 919 5.80 22.78 -38.15
N LYS A 920 6.72 23.23 -37.28
CA LYS A 920 7.50 24.45 -37.56
C LYS A 920 8.44 24.29 -38.73
N THR A 921 9.04 23.10 -38.90
CA THR A 921 10.04 22.88 -39.95
C THR A 921 9.39 22.74 -41.32
N LEU A 922 8.28 22.01 -41.41
CA LEU A 922 7.61 21.71 -42.68
C LEU A 922 6.48 22.69 -43.01
N GLY A 923 5.99 23.43 -42.03
CA GLY A 923 4.68 24.07 -42.11
C GLY A 923 3.55 23.06 -41.90
N ILE A 924 2.32 23.55 -41.68
CA ILE A 924 1.14 22.68 -41.51
C ILE A 924 0.62 22.13 -42.86
N GLU A 925 0.87 22.84 -43.97
CA GLU A 925 0.33 22.54 -45.30
C GLU A 925 0.57 21.09 -45.78
N PRO A 926 1.79 20.50 -45.64
CA PRO A 926 2.00 19.11 -46.07
C PRO A 926 1.14 18.10 -45.29
N PHE A 927 0.81 18.40 -44.03
CA PHE A 927 -0.07 17.55 -43.23
C PHE A 927 -1.53 17.66 -43.71
N ILE A 928 -1.97 18.87 -44.07
CA ILE A 928 -3.30 19.12 -44.65
C ILE A 928 -3.43 18.34 -45.96
N LEU A 929 -2.49 18.53 -46.89
CA LEU A 929 -2.49 17.84 -48.18
C LEU A 929 -2.49 16.32 -48.04
N ASN A 930 -1.74 15.77 -47.07
CA ASN A 930 -1.77 14.34 -46.79
C ASN A 930 -3.16 13.88 -46.34
N LEU A 931 -3.84 14.62 -45.45
CA LEU A 931 -5.19 14.28 -45.01
C LEU A 931 -6.21 14.38 -46.16
N GLU A 932 -6.11 15.43 -46.98
CA GLU A 932 -6.96 15.61 -48.16
C GLU A 932 -6.77 14.48 -49.17
N GLU A 933 -5.52 14.09 -49.46
CA GLU A 933 -5.22 12.92 -50.29
C GLU A 933 -5.90 11.68 -49.71
N LYS A 934 -5.80 11.43 -48.39
CA LYS A 934 -6.39 10.21 -47.80
C LYS A 934 -7.92 10.22 -47.87
N LEU A 935 -8.57 11.37 -47.69
CA LEU A 935 -10.01 11.51 -47.87
C LEU A 935 -10.43 11.22 -49.32
N GLN A 936 -9.74 11.84 -50.29
CA GLN A 936 -10.02 11.62 -51.72
C GLN A 936 -9.77 10.18 -52.14
N LEU A 937 -8.66 9.57 -51.72
CA LEU A 937 -8.34 8.17 -51.97
C LEU A 937 -9.38 7.22 -51.38
N THR A 938 -9.93 7.54 -50.21
CA THR A 938 -10.97 6.74 -49.57
C THR A 938 -12.26 6.75 -50.41
N LEU A 939 -12.68 7.93 -50.89
CA LEU A 939 -13.84 8.06 -51.76
C LEU A 939 -13.63 7.38 -53.12
N TRP A 940 -12.44 7.55 -53.70
CA TRP A 940 -12.06 6.88 -54.94
C TRP A 940 -12.10 5.35 -54.80
N LEU A 941 -11.51 4.82 -53.72
CA LEU A 941 -11.49 3.39 -53.42
C LEU A 941 -12.92 2.86 -53.22
N GLN A 942 -13.78 3.61 -52.52
CA GLN A 942 -15.20 3.25 -52.36
C GLN A 942 -15.89 3.08 -53.72
N GLN A 943 -15.68 4.01 -54.65
CA GLN A 943 -16.25 3.92 -56.00
C GLN A 943 -15.73 2.68 -56.73
N ARG A 944 -14.42 2.41 -56.67
CA ARG A 944 -13.81 1.24 -57.33
C ARG A 944 -14.28 -0.09 -56.74
N ILE A 945 -14.47 -0.17 -55.42
CA ILE A 945 -15.02 -1.37 -54.78
C ILE A 945 -16.47 -1.59 -55.19
N SER A 946 -17.26 -0.52 -55.30
CA SER A 946 -18.67 -0.59 -55.73
C SER A 946 -18.84 -1.09 -57.17
N GLU A 947 -17.80 -1.03 -57.99
CA GLU A 947 -17.79 -1.57 -59.37
C GLU A 947 -17.51 -3.07 -59.43
N ILE A 948 -17.11 -3.70 -58.32
CA ILE A 948 -16.84 -5.14 -58.24
C ILE A 948 -18.13 -5.83 -57.76
N PRO A 949 -18.88 -6.57 -58.60
CA PRO A 949 -20.24 -7.03 -58.29
C PRO A 949 -20.36 -7.92 -57.05
N GLN A 950 -19.29 -8.63 -56.69
CA GLN A 950 -19.24 -9.53 -55.54
C GLN A 950 -18.99 -8.80 -54.21
N LEU A 951 -18.58 -7.54 -54.23
CA LEU A 951 -18.26 -6.77 -53.04
C LEU A 951 -19.38 -5.78 -52.72
N GLN A 952 -19.63 -5.59 -51.42
CA GLN A 952 -20.58 -4.60 -50.93
C GLN A 952 -19.88 -3.67 -49.95
N VAL A 953 -19.97 -2.36 -50.21
CA VAL A 953 -19.58 -1.32 -49.26
C VAL A 953 -20.53 -1.40 -48.08
N PHE A 954 -19.99 -1.54 -46.87
CA PHE A 954 -20.78 -1.72 -45.67
C PHE A 954 -21.47 -0.41 -45.23
N GLN A 955 -20.71 0.68 -45.24
CA GLN A 955 -21.19 2.03 -44.95
C GLN A 955 -20.39 3.01 -45.80
N SER A 956 -21.03 4.08 -46.27
CA SER A 956 -20.31 5.16 -46.96
C SER A 956 -19.29 5.79 -46.02
N ALA A 957 -18.04 5.89 -46.49
CA ALA A 957 -16.95 6.44 -45.71
C ALA A 957 -17.21 7.93 -45.42
N GLN A 958 -17.09 8.30 -44.14
CA GLN A 958 -17.17 9.70 -43.71
C GLN A 958 -15.78 10.32 -43.56
N LEU A 959 -14.79 9.52 -43.14
CA LEU A 959 -13.39 9.92 -43.04
C LEU A 959 -12.54 8.98 -43.90
N THR A 960 -11.46 8.41 -43.35
CA THR A 960 -10.49 7.60 -44.10
C THR A 960 -10.54 6.10 -43.81
N VAL A 961 -11.61 5.64 -43.17
CA VAL A 961 -11.91 4.21 -42.98
C VAL A 961 -12.98 3.81 -43.98
N LEU A 962 -12.61 2.96 -44.94
CA LEU A 962 -13.56 2.27 -45.80
C LEU A 962 -13.79 0.86 -45.27
N SER A 963 -15.05 0.43 -45.25
CA SER A 963 -15.41 -0.93 -44.88
C SER A 963 -16.27 -1.60 -45.92
N PHE A 964 -15.98 -2.86 -46.21
CA PHE A 964 -16.68 -3.66 -47.21
C PHE A 964 -16.64 -5.16 -46.87
N PHE A 965 -17.49 -5.93 -47.52
CA PHE A 965 -17.59 -7.38 -47.34
C PHE A 965 -17.94 -8.07 -48.66
N VAL A 966 -17.81 -9.39 -48.71
CA VAL A 966 -18.17 -10.21 -49.87
C VAL A 966 -19.63 -10.65 -49.76
N ALA A 967 -20.42 -10.43 -50.80
CA ALA A 967 -21.81 -10.86 -50.87
C ALA A 967 -21.92 -12.40 -50.77
N GLY A 968 -22.92 -12.88 -50.03
CA GLY A 968 -23.17 -14.30 -49.81
C GLY A 968 -24.65 -14.63 -49.83
N SER A 969 -24.95 -15.93 -49.96
CA SER A 969 -26.32 -16.47 -49.90
C SER A 969 -26.96 -16.37 -48.50
N SER A 970 -26.12 -16.22 -47.47
CA SER A 970 -26.48 -15.97 -46.07
C SER A 970 -25.38 -15.15 -45.40
N GLN A 971 -25.65 -14.60 -44.20
CA GLN A 971 -24.65 -13.87 -43.42
C GLN A 971 -23.44 -14.74 -43.06
N PHE A 972 -23.65 -16.02 -42.74
CA PHE A 972 -22.57 -16.96 -42.47
C PHE A 972 -21.67 -17.18 -43.70
N ASP A 973 -22.27 -17.42 -44.87
CA ASP A 973 -21.56 -17.56 -46.14
C ASP A 973 -20.77 -16.28 -46.49
N SER A 974 -21.40 -15.12 -46.34
CA SER A 974 -20.76 -13.81 -46.52
C SER A 974 -19.55 -13.62 -45.60
N ASN A 975 -19.70 -13.95 -44.31
CA ASN A 975 -18.62 -13.82 -43.32
C ASN A 975 -17.44 -14.74 -43.66
N GLN A 976 -17.71 -15.99 -44.07
CA GLN A 976 -16.65 -16.93 -44.46
C GLN A 976 -15.91 -16.46 -45.71
N LYS A 977 -16.63 -16.03 -46.75
CA LYS A 977 -16.03 -15.47 -47.97
C LYS A 977 -15.20 -14.23 -47.68
N THR A 978 -15.69 -13.35 -46.82
CA THR A 978 -14.99 -12.14 -46.38
C THR A 978 -13.71 -12.48 -45.63
N GLN A 979 -13.71 -13.49 -44.76
CA GLN A 979 -12.50 -13.96 -44.09
C GLN A 979 -11.49 -14.52 -45.09
N ASN A 980 -11.92 -15.38 -46.02
CA ASN A 980 -11.04 -15.97 -47.03
C ASN A 980 -10.38 -14.88 -47.90
N LEU A 981 -11.13 -13.82 -48.25
CA LEU A 981 -10.59 -12.69 -48.99
C LEU A 981 -9.54 -11.92 -48.18
N LEU A 982 -9.82 -11.64 -46.90
CA LEU A 982 -8.86 -10.97 -46.01
C LEU A 982 -7.55 -11.77 -45.91
N GLU A 983 -7.64 -13.09 -45.79
CA GLU A 983 -6.49 -13.99 -45.75
C GLU A 983 -5.67 -13.91 -47.04
N LYS A 984 -6.32 -13.95 -48.21
CA LYS A 984 -5.64 -13.78 -49.50
C LYS A 984 -4.92 -12.44 -49.59
N ILE A 985 -5.57 -11.34 -49.18
CA ILE A 985 -4.98 -10.01 -49.19
C ILE A 985 -3.73 -9.97 -48.29
N ASN A 986 -3.84 -10.40 -47.04
CA ASN A 986 -2.74 -10.35 -46.09
C ASN A 986 -1.59 -11.32 -46.46
N ASN A 987 -1.88 -12.45 -47.10
CA ASN A 987 -0.88 -13.39 -47.63
C ASN A 987 -0.13 -12.88 -48.86
N SER A 988 -0.64 -11.85 -49.55
CA SER A 988 0.08 -11.23 -50.68
C SER A 988 1.33 -10.45 -50.24
N ASP A 989 1.50 -10.22 -48.93
CA ASP A 989 2.54 -9.41 -48.29
C ASP A 989 2.61 -7.93 -48.71
N ARG A 990 1.79 -7.49 -49.67
CA ARG A 990 1.80 -6.13 -50.25
C ARG A 990 1.00 -5.13 -49.43
N LEU A 991 -0.12 -5.57 -48.87
CA LEU A 991 -1.01 -4.77 -48.03
C LEU A 991 -1.40 -5.58 -46.80
N PHE A 992 -1.48 -4.88 -45.67
CA PHE A 992 -1.97 -5.44 -44.43
C PHE A 992 -3.24 -4.72 -43.99
N LEU A 993 -4.33 -5.47 -43.93
CA LEU A 993 -5.67 -5.00 -43.56
C LEU A 993 -6.15 -5.69 -42.28
N SER A 994 -7.08 -5.01 -41.60
CA SER A 994 -7.79 -5.56 -40.44
C SER A 994 -9.25 -5.83 -40.78
N ALA A 995 -9.91 -6.66 -39.98
CA ALA A 995 -11.36 -6.84 -40.03
C ALA A 995 -11.97 -6.63 -38.66
N CYS A 996 -13.27 -6.35 -38.63
CA CYS A 996 -14.08 -6.40 -37.42
C CYS A 996 -15.46 -6.98 -37.73
N GLU A 997 -16.31 -7.07 -36.70
CA GLU A 997 -17.69 -7.51 -36.82
C GLU A 997 -18.62 -6.39 -36.32
N VAL A 998 -19.64 -6.07 -37.11
CA VAL A 998 -20.68 -5.10 -36.77
C VAL A 998 -22.03 -5.73 -37.09
N ASN A 999 -22.95 -5.78 -36.11
CA ASN A 999 -24.26 -6.43 -36.25
C ASN A 999 -24.18 -7.88 -36.80
N GLY A 1000 -23.16 -8.63 -36.38
CA GLY A 1000 -22.90 -10.00 -36.84
C GLY A 1000 -22.26 -10.11 -38.23
N GLN A 1001 -22.15 -9.01 -38.98
CA GLN A 1001 -21.51 -8.99 -40.30
C GLN A 1001 -20.02 -8.72 -40.14
N LYS A 1002 -19.21 -9.62 -40.69
CA LYS A 1002 -17.76 -9.45 -40.78
C LYS A 1002 -17.44 -8.50 -41.93
N ILE A 1003 -16.61 -7.52 -41.66
CA ILE A 1003 -16.22 -6.47 -42.62
C ILE A 1003 -14.70 -6.32 -42.65
N ILE A 1004 -14.15 -6.18 -43.85
CA ILE A 1004 -12.75 -5.78 -44.07
C ILE A 1004 -12.68 -4.25 -43.93
N ARG A 1005 -11.67 -3.77 -43.22
CA ARG A 1005 -11.42 -2.35 -42.98
C ARG A 1005 -10.11 -1.93 -43.67
N VAL A 1006 -10.21 -0.91 -44.51
CA VAL A 1006 -9.07 -0.21 -45.11
C VAL A 1006 -8.98 1.17 -44.48
N CYS A 1007 -7.96 1.39 -43.66
CA CYS A 1007 -7.72 2.66 -43.00
C CYS A 1007 -6.56 3.39 -43.67
N LEU A 1008 -6.88 4.44 -44.41
CA LEU A 1008 -5.89 5.24 -45.14
C LEU A 1008 -5.42 6.40 -44.25
N LEU A 1009 -4.27 6.22 -43.60
CA LEU A 1009 -3.67 7.25 -42.73
C LEU A 1009 -2.17 7.45 -42.94
N GLY A 1010 -1.45 6.40 -43.33
CA GLY A 1010 0.01 6.45 -43.47
C GLY A 1010 0.46 7.40 -44.57
N HIS A 1011 1.40 8.30 -44.26
CA HIS A 1011 1.95 9.25 -45.24
C HIS A 1011 2.76 8.60 -46.37
N ARG A 1012 3.02 7.29 -46.32
CA ARG A 1012 3.69 6.52 -47.38
C ARG A 1012 2.71 5.70 -48.24
N LEU A 1013 1.41 5.75 -47.92
CA LEU A 1013 0.36 4.99 -48.60
C LEU A 1013 -0.34 5.90 -49.63
N HIS A 1014 0.19 5.91 -50.87
CA HIS A 1014 -0.27 6.79 -51.95
C HIS A 1014 -1.17 6.07 -52.96
N PHE A 1015 -1.71 6.85 -53.91
CA PHE A 1015 -2.60 6.41 -54.97
C PHE A 1015 -2.12 5.13 -55.68
N GLU A 1016 -0.86 5.06 -56.11
CA GLU A 1016 -0.34 3.95 -56.91
C GLU A 1016 -0.46 2.61 -56.18
N ARG A 1017 -0.26 2.62 -54.86
CA ARG A 1017 -0.38 1.41 -54.04
C ARG A 1017 -1.84 0.97 -53.93
N ILE A 1018 -2.76 1.92 -53.76
CA ILE A 1018 -4.20 1.65 -53.65
C ILE A 1018 -4.78 1.26 -55.02
N GLU A 1019 -4.25 1.78 -56.11
CA GLU A 1019 -4.60 1.33 -57.46
C GLU A 1019 -4.16 -0.11 -57.72
N GLN A 1020 -2.91 -0.45 -57.38
CA GLN A 1020 -2.41 -1.83 -57.45
C GLN A 1020 -3.23 -2.78 -56.58
N PHE A 1021 -3.72 -2.32 -55.42
CA PHE A 1021 -4.61 -3.09 -54.57
C PHE A 1021 -5.93 -3.40 -55.25
N VAL A 1022 -6.56 -2.41 -55.89
CA VAL A 1022 -7.81 -2.61 -56.63
C VAL A 1022 -7.64 -3.61 -57.76
N GLN A 1023 -6.49 -3.59 -58.46
CA GLN A 1023 -6.19 -4.58 -59.50
C GLN A 1023 -6.09 -6.00 -58.93
N GLN A 1024 -5.33 -6.18 -57.85
CA GLN A 1024 -5.22 -7.47 -57.14
C GLN A 1024 -6.56 -7.93 -56.57
N LEU A 1025 -7.37 -7.02 -56.08
CA LEU A 1025 -8.70 -7.33 -55.56
C LEU A 1025 -9.58 -7.95 -56.65
N LYS A 1026 -9.54 -7.41 -57.88
CA LYS A 1026 -10.27 -7.99 -59.03
C LYS A 1026 -9.76 -9.40 -59.36
N GLU A 1027 -8.45 -9.62 -59.35
CA GLU A 1027 -7.85 -10.95 -59.56
C GLU A 1027 -8.30 -11.94 -58.48
N PHE A 1028 -8.22 -11.57 -57.21
CA PHE A 1028 -8.67 -12.42 -56.10
C PHE A 1028 -10.15 -12.76 -56.20
N MET A 1029 -11.00 -11.83 -56.65
CA MET A 1029 -12.43 -12.09 -56.82
C MET A 1029 -12.73 -13.02 -58.01
N HIS A 1030 -11.88 -13.09 -59.04
CA HIS A 1030 -12.02 -14.08 -60.11
C HIS A 1030 -11.78 -15.52 -59.63
N GLU A 1031 -10.93 -15.71 -58.62
CA GLU A 1031 -10.60 -17.02 -58.03
C GLU A 1031 -11.56 -17.47 -56.91
N VAL A 1032 -12.51 -16.62 -56.49
CA VAL A 1032 -13.47 -16.90 -55.40
C VAL A 1032 -14.80 -17.48 -55.93
N ASN A 1033 -14.88 -17.73 -57.25
CA ASN A 1033 -15.98 -18.43 -57.92
C ASN A 1033 -15.78 -19.95 -58.00
#